data_AF-A0A9W9G7A7-F1
#
_entry.id   AF-A0A9W9G7A7-F1
#
_cell.length_a   1.000
_cell.length_b   1.000
_cell.length_c   1.000
_cell.angle_alpha   90.00
_cell.angle_beta   90.00
_cell.angle_gamma   90.00
#
_symmetry.space_group_name_H-M   'P 1'
#
loop_
_entity.id
_entity.type
_entity.pdbx_description
1 polymer ?
#
loop_
_entity_poly.entity_id
_entity_poly.type
_entity_poly.pdbx_seq_one_letter_code
_entity_poly.pdbx_strand_id
1 'polypeptide(L)'
;MDKYNHHRPPSSVRSSPNTSSFHHVASTVTPPASPPSYPSHPPASYPLSPPSTRASIASVKTNTTNPENETRNDNGNEPRKPHTNTIIEAANVRAQDEQDMQNMLHNVQLSCQIWNAEIEPEHETTDLCDCAVHKYYKKKIDRLEVQELWSKAVLYPGEKSYHDCTHLRLFNNNPYSTEIISPYGFSGVTLSGIARADPQYHAEFLHQTIALNTTLNAKAKIAVQALEPSFNIWELEQLETLVKNMSAPRATTNDDPHDHKLSKRATFKKALSVKTSDERAAGKIKKKFSGGFELRQAILKEENGRWQKQCDREVVQSYQQMMDISTQVAELRKNNPLQYLHLLRAGYFEPIPMEWTQDLQASTPLRFSIDAAVGWRGITPAWRGYENTAEERLYWVLSHRDGGGVVIKPDIVSALDTARARMASAVEIPPAYHSPDDTCHAQNTSQGYSKQVKNDFRSWSDALSRTDETMILLDVSGSMEFSPARPKYTKYLITGFSKVGQPKNKDLAKAIISRFIDAMQTFSNSSHGYPLVTFSNQARDLGLVNRWSINQTWGNVQFGGRTRLMTGWSKIKQLHFQKHSETANYHPIYGWQAGPETPSLRLVLILDGEANDMDEFELDLLGLPWAYVTIFLIGVEGSLSHHRHANRLQRISEINPRISFVEAQGNISERFVLHELLKRHLGRDIPMSELRDLEQSTAELPSPQQIRQERPPSDVVQVEQAPVELPSLEETRHWQVRQQHGSATQLLELRADRDPIELPATETLSISPTSRRYSPFPPPDRPLPPLPSIPPLQRPRPLHPERSPQGPPPPYFENIR
;
A
#
# COMPACT_ATOMS: atom_id res chain seq x y z
N MET A 1 -68.73 24.41 -21.31
CA MET A 1 -68.82 25.72 -20.63
C MET A 1 -67.41 26.13 -20.28
N ASP A 2 -66.75 27.11 -20.87
CA ASP A 2 -66.93 28.04 -22.00
C ASP A 2 -65.59 28.85 -21.90
N LYS A 3 -64.81 29.24 -22.89
CA LYS A 3 -64.97 29.49 -24.32
C LYS A 3 -63.55 29.62 -24.92
N TYR A 4 -63.26 28.93 -26.03
CA TYR A 4 -63.04 29.47 -27.38
C TYR A 4 -61.68 30.18 -27.60
N ASN A 5 -60.75 29.58 -28.36
CA ASN A 5 -60.69 29.44 -29.85
C ASN A 5 -60.08 30.69 -30.50
N HIS A 6 -59.13 30.59 -31.43
CA HIS A 6 -59.24 30.14 -32.82
C HIS A 6 -57.80 30.13 -33.42
N HIS A 7 -57.39 29.52 -34.52
CA HIS A 7 -57.85 28.57 -35.55
C HIS A 7 -56.56 28.27 -36.36
N ARG A 8 -56.19 27.00 -36.69
CA ARG A 8 -56.54 26.24 -37.92
C ARG A 8 -56.07 26.91 -39.25
N PRO A 9 -55.93 26.20 -40.40
CA PRO A 9 -55.62 24.78 -40.70
C PRO A 9 -54.73 24.64 -42.00
N PRO A 10 -55.00 23.72 -42.97
CA PRO A 10 -54.58 22.32 -43.18
C PRO A 10 -53.80 22.15 -44.53
N SER A 11 -53.42 20.99 -45.08
CA SER A 11 -54.21 19.88 -45.69
C SER A 11 -53.20 18.94 -46.39
N SER A 12 -53.12 17.64 -46.05
CA SER A 12 -53.81 16.48 -46.65
C SER A 12 -53.63 16.30 -48.17
N VAL A 13 -53.27 15.08 -48.62
CA VAL A 13 -54.11 14.23 -49.51
C VAL A 13 -53.48 12.81 -49.67
N ARG A 14 -54.39 11.82 -49.66
CA ARG A 14 -54.27 10.35 -49.90
C ARG A 14 -53.71 10.02 -51.31
N SER A 15 -53.26 8.83 -51.68
CA SER A 15 -54.05 7.59 -51.90
C SER A 15 -53.17 6.47 -52.50
N SER A 16 -53.55 5.21 -52.26
CA SER A 16 -53.03 3.90 -52.73
C SER A 16 -53.28 3.63 -54.25
N PRO A 17 -53.21 2.38 -54.81
CA PRO A 17 -52.25 1.26 -54.73
C PRO A 17 -51.85 0.65 -56.14
N ASN A 18 -51.04 -0.43 -56.11
CA ASN A 18 -50.97 -1.59 -57.04
C ASN A 18 -50.04 -1.66 -58.29
N THR A 19 -49.25 -2.76 -58.28
CA THR A 19 -48.84 -3.70 -59.34
C THR A 19 -48.04 -3.25 -60.57
N SER A 20 -46.81 -3.78 -60.72
CA SER A 20 -46.46 -4.74 -61.79
C SER A 20 -44.96 -5.12 -61.76
N SER A 21 -44.73 -6.38 -62.07
CA SER A 21 -43.47 -7.12 -62.22
C SER A 21 -42.80 -6.87 -63.57
N PHE A 22 -41.45 -6.84 -63.66
CA PHE A 22 -40.64 -7.38 -64.77
C PHE A 22 -39.14 -7.52 -64.40
N HIS A 23 -38.46 -8.36 -65.17
CA HIS A 23 -37.23 -9.12 -64.91
C HIS A 23 -35.87 -8.39 -64.92
N HIS A 24 -34.92 -9.01 -64.18
CA HIS A 24 -33.45 -9.15 -64.37
C HIS A 24 -32.62 -8.10 -65.13
N VAL A 25 -31.60 -7.55 -64.45
CA VAL A 25 -30.18 -7.56 -64.88
C VAL A 25 -29.27 -7.64 -63.64
N ALA A 26 -28.27 -8.51 -63.69
CA ALA A 26 -27.26 -8.69 -62.64
C ALA A 26 -26.24 -7.54 -62.60
N SER A 27 -25.92 -7.05 -61.40
CA SER A 27 -24.63 -6.40 -61.11
C SER A 27 -24.27 -6.64 -59.66
N THR A 28 -23.13 -7.31 -59.50
CA THR A 28 -22.44 -7.64 -58.26
C THR A 28 -22.08 -6.38 -57.46
N VAL A 29 -22.67 -6.24 -56.27
CA VAL A 29 -22.25 -5.28 -55.25
C VAL A 29 -21.92 -6.05 -53.98
N THR A 30 -20.65 -5.96 -53.58
CA THR A 30 -20.07 -6.42 -52.32
C THR A 30 -20.83 -5.83 -51.10
N PRO A 31 -21.10 -6.63 -50.06
CA PRO A 31 -21.77 -6.13 -48.85
C PRO A 31 -20.84 -5.18 -48.06
N PRO A 32 -21.39 -4.11 -47.44
CA PRO A 32 -20.61 -3.18 -46.65
C PRO A 32 -20.11 -3.83 -45.35
N ALA A 33 -18.89 -3.43 -44.97
CA ALA A 33 -18.16 -3.93 -43.81
C ALA A 33 -18.95 -3.79 -42.50
N SER A 34 -18.85 -4.85 -41.70
CA SER A 34 -19.29 -4.91 -40.31
C SER A 34 -18.77 -3.72 -39.49
N PRO A 35 -19.56 -3.17 -38.55
CA PRO A 35 -19.11 -2.09 -37.69
C PRO A 35 -17.96 -2.56 -36.77
N PRO A 36 -17.03 -1.66 -36.39
CA PRO A 36 -15.84 -2.03 -35.63
C PRO A 36 -16.22 -2.57 -34.26
N SER A 37 -15.77 -3.79 -33.97
CA SER A 37 -15.83 -4.43 -32.66
C SER A 37 -15.12 -3.57 -31.60
N TYR A 38 -15.86 -3.13 -30.59
CA TYR A 38 -15.29 -2.55 -29.38
C TYR A 38 -14.33 -3.56 -28.72
N PRO A 39 -13.13 -3.16 -28.26
CA PRO A 39 -12.27 -4.05 -27.49
C PRO A 39 -12.97 -4.37 -26.16
N SER A 40 -13.29 -5.65 -25.94
CA SER A 40 -13.95 -6.19 -24.75
C SER A 40 -13.04 -6.38 -23.53
N HIS A 41 -11.78 -5.95 -23.60
CA HIS A 41 -10.79 -6.16 -22.54
C HIS A 41 -10.01 -4.87 -22.23
N PRO A 42 -9.90 -4.48 -20.94
CA PRO A 42 -9.01 -3.40 -20.50
C PRO A 42 -7.53 -3.83 -20.61
N PRO A 43 -6.57 -2.88 -20.59
CA PRO A 43 -5.16 -3.19 -20.32
C PRO A 43 -4.98 -3.77 -18.90
N ALA A 44 -4.05 -4.71 -18.73
CA ALA A 44 -3.76 -5.38 -17.45
C ALA A 44 -3.04 -4.52 -16.40
N SER A 45 -2.96 -3.20 -16.61
CA SER A 45 -2.66 -2.25 -15.53
C SER A 45 -3.76 -2.25 -14.45
N TYR A 46 -4.82 -3.02 -14.67
CA TYR A 46 -5.79 -3.49 -13.69
C TYR A 46 -5.61 -5.01 -13.49
N PRO A 47 -5.55 -5.51 -12.24
CA PRO A 47 -4.93 -6.79 -11.89
C PRO A 47 -5.71 -8.04 -12.36
N LEU A 48 -5.50 -8.46 -13.61
CA LEU A 48 -6.05 -9.72 -14.15
C LEU A 48 -5.70 -10.94 -13.29
N SER A 49 -6.69 -11.82 -13.05
CA SER A 49 -6.51 -13.15 -12.43
C SER A 49 -6.12 -14.18 -13.51
N PRO A 50 -5.22 -15.16 -13.23
CA PRO A 50 -5.01 -16.31 -14.11
C PRO A 50 -6.17 -17.33 -13.99
N PRO A 51 -6.34 -18.22 -14.98
CA PRO A 51 -7.36 -19.26 -14.93
C PRO A 51 -7.12 -20.24 -13.77
N SER A 52 -8.19 -20.48 -12.99
CA SER A 52 -8.21 -21.42 -11.88
C SER A 52 -7.90 -22.83 -12.37
N THR A 53 -6.68 -23.29 -12.13
CA THR A 53 -6.36 -24.72 -12.17
C THR A 53 -6.20 -25.18 -10.74
N ARG A 54 -7.24 -25.86 -10.23
CA ARG A 54 -7.26 -26.49 -8.91
C ARG A 54 -6.27 -27.65 -8.92
N ALA A 55 -5.00 -27.37 -8.62
CA ALA A 55 -4.03 -28.39 -8.24
C ALA A 55 -3.90 -28.37 -6.71
N SER A 56 -4.29 -29.48 -6.06
CA SER A 56 -4.04 -29.71 -4.64
C SER A 56 -2.53 -29.75 -4.41
N ILE A 57 -1.95 -28.65 -3.93
CA ILE A 57 -0.54 -28.61 -3.54
C ILE A 57 -0.46 -29.06 -2.08
N ALA A 58 0.01 -30.29 -1.88
CA ALA A 58 0.49 -30.73 -0.58
C ALA A 58 1.67 -29.83 -0.17
N SER A 59 1.61 -29.32 1.05
CA SER A 59 2.65 -28.48 1.66
C SER A 59 3.97 -29.26 1.74
N VAL A 60 4.86 -29.03 0.79
CA VAL A 60 6.26 -29.43 0.90
C VAL A 60 6.98 -28.29 1.61
N LYS A 61 7.29 -28.50 2.89
CA LYS A 61 8.27 -27.68 3.61
C LYS A 61 9.61 -27.83 2.89
N THR A 62 10.01 -26.82 2.13
CA THR A 62 11.38 -26.68 1.65
C THR A 62 12.26 -26.33 2.85
N ASN A 63 13.01 -27.31 3.35
CA ASN A 63 14.14 -27.06 4.24
C ASN A 63 15.24 -26.40 3.40
N THR A 64 15.35 -25.08 3.48
CA THR A 64 16.53 -24.35 3.02
C THR A 64 17.60 -24.50 4.10
N THR A 65 18.57 -25.40 3.87
CA THR A 65 19.78 -25.49 4.69
C THR A 65 20.68 -24.30 4.37
N ASN A 66 20.92 -23.45 5.37
CA ASN A 66 21.93 -22.39 5.37
C ASN A 66 23.34 -22.96 5.13
N PRO A 67 24.26 -22.24 4.48
CA PRO A 67 25.68 -22.50 4.65
C PRO A 67 26.11 -21.89 6.00
N GLU A 68 26.47 -22.75 6.94
CA GLU A 68 27.15 -22.36 8.19
C GLU A 68 28.55 -21.86 7.84
N ASN A 69 28.81 -20.57 8.04
CA ASN A 69 30.16 -20.08 8.27
C ASN A 69 30.26 -19.73 9.76
N GLU A 70 31.01 -20.56 10.47
CA GLU A 70 31.35 -20.40 11.87
C GLU A 70 32.20 -19.15 12.07
N THR A 71 31.58 -18.08 12.57
CA THR A 71 32.29 -17.13 13.44
C THR A 71 31.63 -17.16 14.80
N ARG A 72 32.32 -17.89 15.69
CA ARG A 72 32.03 -18.15 17.08
C ARG A 72 31.90 -16.84 17.87
N ASN A 73 30.67 -16.45 18.17
CA ASN A 73 30.36 -15.66 19.37
C ASN A 73 29.20 -16.34 20.10
N ASP A 74 29.61 -17.20 21.01
CA ASP A 74 28.79 -18.02 21.88
C ASP A 74 28.24 -17.13 23.01
N ASN A 75 26.97 -16.69 22.89
CA ASN A 75 26.17 -16.19 24.01
C ASN A 75 24.67 -16.21 23.64
N GLY A 76 23.97 -17.24 24.12
CA GLY A 76 22.50 -17.23 24.23
C GLY A 76 21.72 -17.91 23.10
N ASN A 77 21.94 -19.21 22.92
CA ASN A 77 21.15 -20.07 22.03
C ASN A 77 19.83 -20.54 22.67
N GLU A 78 19.16 -19.67 23.44
CA GLU A 78 17.77 -19.95 23.81
C GLU A 78 16.87 -19.77 22.57
N PRO A 79 16.00 -20.74 22.26
CA PRO A 79 15.08 -20.62 21.15
C PRO A 79 14.18 -19.41 21.36
N ARG A 80 14.23 -18.46 20.42
CA ARG A 80 13.34 -17.28 20.41
C ARG A 80 11.89 -17.76 20.48
N LYS A 81 11.13 -17.23 21.43
CA LYS A 81 9.69 -17.49 21.50
C LYS A 81 9.00 -16.54 20.51
N PRO A 82 8.14 -17.03 19.60
CA PRO A 82 7.37 -16.17 18.72
C PRO A 82 6.50 -15.25 19.57
N HIS A 83 6.60 -13.94 19.34
CA HIS A 83 5.77 -12.95 19.99
C HIS A 83 4.40 -12.87 19.32
N THR A 84 3.34 -12.72 20.12
CA THR A 84 1.99 -12.51 19.61
C THR A 84 1.25 -11.49 20.47
N ASN A 85 0.30 -10.80 19.85
CA ASN A 85 -0.61 -9.88 20.50
C ASN A 85 -1.97 -9.92 19.77
N THR A 86 -2.95 -9.17 20.27
CA THR A 86 -4.32 -9.17 19.72
C THR A 86 -4.39 -8.71 18.26
N ILE A 87 -3.50 -7.80 17.83
CA ILE A 87 -3.44 -7.34 16.43
C ILE A 87 -2.83 -8.42 15.55
N ILE A 88 -1.74 -9.06 15.98
CA ILE A 88 -1.10 -10.16 15.25
C ILE A 88 -2.07 -11.35 15.08
N GLU A 89 -2.78 -11.71 16.13
CA GLU A 89 -3.79 -12.79 16.09
C GLU A 89 -4.93 -12.46 15.10
N ALA A 90 -5.50 -11.26 15.19
CA ALA A 90 -6.56 -10.83 14.29
C ALA A 90 -6.06 -10.72 12.84
N ALA A 91 -4.82 -10.28 12.64
CA ALA A 91 -4.19 -10.21 11.33
C ALA A 91 -4.02 -11.60 10.72
N ASN A 92 -3.52 -12.57 11.48
CA ASN A 92 -3.36 -13.94 11.02
C ASN A 92 -4.70 -14.57 10.59
N VAL A 93 -5.80 -14.24 11.25
CA VAL A 93 -7.14 -14.69 10.84
C VAL A 93 -7.58 -13.98 9.55
N ARG A 94 -7.46 -12.65 9.48
CA ARG A 94 -7.85 -11.87 8.29
C ARG A 94 -7.05 -12.25 7.05
N ALA A 95 -5.75 -12.50 7.19
CA ALA A 95 -4.85 -12.80 6.09
C ALA A 95 -5.22 -14.09 5.33
N GLN A 96 -5.94 -15.03 5.96
CA GLN A 96 -6.29 -16.32 5.36
C GLN A 96 -7.15 -16.19 4.11
N ASP A 97 -8.02 -15.18 4.03
CA ASP A 97 -8.97 -15.03 2.92
C ASP A 97 -9.01 -13.61 2.31
N GLU A 98 -8.21 -12.67 2.82
CA GLU A 98 -8.17 -11.28 2.33
C GLU A 98 -7.84 -11.20 0.83
N GLN A 99 -6.80 -11.91 0.39
CA GLN A 99 -6.40 -11.87 -1.02
C GLN A 99 -7.45 -12.50 -1.94
N ASP A 100 -8.12 -13.55 -1.48
CA ASP A 100 -9.22 -14.19 -2.21
C ASP A 100 -10.40 -13.23 -2.36
N MET A 101 -10.71 -12.45 -1.32
CA MET A 101 -11.74 -11.43 -1.38
C MET A 101 -11.39 -10.29 -2.32
N GLN A 102 -10.16 -9.79 -2.27
CA GLN A 102 -9.69 -8.76 -3.19
C GLN A 102 -9.74 -9.25 -4.65
N ASN A 103 -9.34 -10.51 -4.89
CA ASN A 103 -9.44 -11.14 -6.20
C ASN A 103 -10.90 -11.27 -6.65
N MET A 104 -11.80 -11.67 -5.75
CA MET A 104 -13.21 -11.82 -6.04
C MET A 104 -13.86 -10.48 -6.38
N LEU A 105 -13.63 -9.43 -5.56
CA LEU A 105 -14.11 -8.08 -5.83
C LEU A 105 -13.63 -7.59 -7.21
N HIS A 106 -12.33 -7.71 -7.48
CA HIS A 106 -11.75 -7.30 -8.74
C HIS A 106 -12.39 -8.02 -9.95
N ASN A 107 -12.54 -9.34 -9.85
CA ASN A 107 -13.16 -10.15 -10.91
C ASN A 107 -14.62 -9.74 -11.16
N VAL A 108 -15.38 -9.44 -10.09
CA VAL A 108 -16.76 -8.98 -10.22
C VAL A 108 -16.82 -7.58 -10.83
N GLN A 109 -16.02 -6.63 -10.36
CA GLN A 109 -15.91 -5.28 -10.93
C GLN A 109 -15.62 -5.35 -12.43
N LEU A 110 -14.65 -6.17 -12.84
CA LEU A 110 -14.33 -6.40 -14.24
C LEU A 110 -15.52 -6.95 -15.04
N SER A 111 -16.23 -7.94 -14.49
CA SER A 111 -17.43 -8.52 -15.13
C SER A 111 -18.57 -7.50 -15.29
N CYS A 112 -18.64 -6.53 -14.38
CA CYS A 112 -19.62 -5.44 -14.38
C CYS A 112 -19.14 -4.20 -15.14
N GLN A 113 -17.93 -4.21 -15.73
CA GLN A 113 -17.30 -3.06 -16.38
C GLN A 113 -17.13 -1.85 -15.45
N ILE A 114 -16.88 -2.11 -14.17
CA ILE A 114 -16.53 -1.11 -13.16
C ILE A 114 -15.01 -1.03 -13.10
N TRP A 115 -14.47 0.15 -13.38
CA TRP A 115 -13.02 0.40 -13.46
C TRP A 115 -12.46 1.12 -12.23
N ASN A 116 -13.34 1.67 -11.40
CA ASN A 116 -13.05 2.42 -10.20
C ASN A 116 -13.03 1.47 -9.00
N ALA A 117 -11.88 1.33 -8.33
CA ALA A 117 -11.67 0.35 -7.27
C ALA A 117 -12.58 0.60 -6.05
N GLU A 118 -12.94 1.86 -5.80
CA GLU A 118 -13.80 2.30 -4.70
C GLU A 118 -15.29 2.04 -4.92
N ILE A 119 -15.70 1.62 -6.12
CA ILE A 119 -17.10 1.32 -6.43
C ILE A 119 -17.33 -0.18 -6.29
N GLU A 120 -18.09 -0.58 -5.28
CA GLU A 120 -18.56 -1.95 -5.18
C GLU A 120 -19.69 -2.23 -6.17
N PRO A 121 -19.75 -3.43 -6.78
CA PRO A 121 -20.80 -3.81 -7.71
C PRO A 121 -22.16 -3.96 -7.01
N GLU A 122 -23.17 -3.22 -7.47
CA GLU A 122 -24.56 -3.36 -7.02
C GLU A 122 -25.41 -4.20 -8.00
N HIS A 123 -26.26 -5.08 -7.46
CA HIS A 123 -27.24 -5.86 -8.23
C HIS A 123 -28.63 -5.74 -7.58
N GLU A 124 -29.60 -5.16 -8.29
CA GLU A 124 -30.89 -4.72 -7.72
C GLU A 124 -31.84 -5.88 -7.31
N THR A 125 -31.61 -7.11 -7.76
CA THR A 125 -32.49 -8.25 -7.41
C THR A 125 -32.20 -8.80 -6.01
N THR A 126 -33.20 -8.76 -5.14
CA THR A 126 -33.22 -9.46 -3.84
C THR A 126 -33.38 -10.98 -3.97
N ASP A 127 -33.69 -11.48 -5.17
CA ASP A 127 -33.82 -12.91 -5.45
C ASP A 127 -32.46 -13.63 -5.38
N LEU A 128 -32.50 -14.88 -4.90
CA LEU A 128 -31.35 -15.79 -4.80
C LEU A 128 -30.84 -16.17 -6.20
N CYS A 129 -30.05 -15.31 -6.84
CA CYS A 129 -29.34 -15.65 -8.06
C CYS A 129 -27.87 -16.03 -7.78
N ASP A 130 -27.35 -17.01 -8.51
CA ASP A 130 -25.97 -17.52 -8.36
C ASP A 130 -24.93 -16.67 -9.14
N CYS A 131 -25.23 -15.38 -9.36
CA CYS A 131 -24.34 -14.51 -10.12
C CYS A 131 -23.06 -14.17 -9.32
N ALA A 132 -22.06 -13.64 -10.01
CA ALA A 132 -20.78 -13.30 -9.39
C ALA A 132 -20.91 -12.23 -8.29
N VAL A 133 -21.84 -11.28 -8.45
CA VAL A 133 -22.12 -10.22 -7.46
C VAL A 133 -22.68 -10.81 -6.17
N HIS A 134 -23.73 -11.64 -6.23
CA HIS A 134 -24.30 -12.27 -5.02
C HIS A 134 -23.35 -13.27 -4.36
N LYS A 135 -22.50 -13.96 -5.13
CA LYS A 135 -21.44 -14.81 -4.57
C LYS A 135 -20.41 -14.00 -3.78
N TYR A 136 -19.97 -12.86 -4.32
CA TYR A 136 -19.11 -11.91 -3.61
C TYR A 136 -19.79 -11.38 -2.34
N TYR A 137 -21.04 -10.91 -2.46
CA TYR A 137 -21.79 -10.38 -1.33
C TYR A 137 -22.00 -11.41 -0.21
N LYS A 138 -22.35 -12.65 -0.56
CA LYS A 138 -22.46 -13.76 0.40
C LYS A 138 -21.13 -14.00 1.12
N LYS A 139 -20.03 -14.09 0.36
CA LYS A 139 -18.70 -14.30 0.95
C LYS A 139 -18.28 -13.12 1.83
N LYS A 140 -18.66 -11.89 1.49
CA LYS A 140 -18.47 -10.69 2.32
C LYS A 140 -19.23 -10.80 3.65
N ILE A 141 -20.49 -11.23 3.64
CA ILE A 141 -21.27 -11.47 4.87
C ILE A 141 -20.63 -12.55 5.74
N ASP A 142 -20.17 -13.65 5.13
CA ASP A 142 -19.51 -14.75 5.85
C ASP A 142 -18.23 -14.30 6.59
N ARG A 143 -17.67 -13.13 6.25
CA ARG A 143 -16.49 -12.52 6.91
C ARG A 143 -16.82 -11.59 8.07
N LEU A 144 -18.08 -11.48 8.49
CA LEU A 144 -18.46 -10.57 9.58
C LEU A 144 -17.67 -10.82 10.87
N GLU A 145 -17.46 -12.09 11.26
CA GLU A 145 -16.69 -12.43 12.47
C GLU A 145 -15.22 -12.00 12.36
N VAL A 146 -14.62 -12.15 11.17
CA VAL A 146 -13.24 -11.69 10.88
C VAL A 146 -13.16 -10.18 10.99
N GLN A 147 -14.17 -9.48 10.46
CA GLN A 147 -14.27 -8.03 10.54
C GLN A 147 -14.44 -7.51 11.97
N GLU A 148 -15.30 -8.16 12.77
CA GLU A 148 -15.50 -7.83 14.19
C GLU A 148 -14.23 -8.08 15.01
N LEU A 149 -13.54 -9.20 14.75
CA LEU A 149 -12.27 -9.53 15.38
C LEU A 149 -11.19 -8.49 15.06
N TRP A 150 -11.00 -8.17 13.77
CA TRP A 150 -10.07 -7.14 13.33
C TRP A 150 -10.41 -5.78 13.93
N SER A 151 -11.66 -5.35 13.81
CA SER A 151 -12.14 -4.09 14.36
C SER A 151 -11.83 -3.99 15.86
N LYS A 152 -12.14 -5.03 16.64
CA LYS A 152 -11.89 -5.06 18.08
C LYS A 152 -10.40 -4.96 18.42
N ALA A 153 -9.52 -5.54 17.60
CA ALA A 153 -8.08 -5.48 17.82
C ALA A 153 -7.50 -4.09 17.58
N VAL A 154 -8.03 -3.35 16.60
CA VAL A 154 -7.53 -2.03 16.16
C VAL A 154 -8.38 -0.86 16.66
N LEU A 155 -9.45 -1.13 17.41
CA LEU A 155 -10.31 -0.09 17.97
C LEU A 155 -9.61 0.63 19.13
N TYR A 156 -9.57 1.96 19.08
CA TYR A 156 -9.27 2.72 20.29
C TYR A 156 -10.45 2.66 21.25
N PRO A 157 -10.20 2.68 22.57
CA PRO A 157 -11.26 2.84 23.56
C PRO A 157 -12.18 4.03 23.21
N GLY A 158 -13.50 3.86 23.32
CA GLY A 158 -14.49 4.90 23.04
C GLY A 158 -14.89 5.08 21.57
N GLU A 159 -14.18 4.47 20.62
CA GLU A 159 -14.64 4.44 19.22
C GLU A 159 -15.75 3.40 19.01
N LYS A 160 -16.49 3.54 17.90
CA LYS A 160 -17.49 2.56 17.47
C LYS A 160 -17.01 1.87 16.20
N SER A 161 -17.27 0.56 16.11
CA SER A 161 -17.25 -0.18 14.86
C SER A 161 -18.63 -0.10 14.21
N TYR A 162 -18.63 -0.09 12.88
CA TYR A 162 -19.82 -0.17 12.04
C TYR A 162 -19.44 -0.96 10.80
N HIS A 163 -20.42 -1.59 10.16
CA HIS A 163 -20.25 -2.34 8.92
C HIS A 163 -21.56 -2.25 8.12
N ASP A 164 -21.52 -2.62 6.84
CA ASP A 164 -22.70 -2.60 5.96
C ASP A 164 -23.50 -3.90 5.99
N CYS A 165 -22.93 -4.99 6.52
CA CYS A 165 -23.62 -6.28 6.66
C CYS A 165 -24.77 -6.28 7.70
N THR A 166 -25.03 -5.14 8.36
CA THR A 166 -26.12 -4.95 9.34
C THR A 166 -27.52 -4.76 8.74
N HIS A 167 -27.73 -4.88 7.43
CA HIS A 167 -29.09 -4.83 6.83
C HIS A 167 -30.06 -5.87 7.45
N LEU A 168 -29.55 -6.86 8.19
CA LEU A 168 -30.33 -7.85 8.96
C LEU A 168 -30.72 -7.39 10.39
N ARG A 169 -30.29 -6.22 10.86
CA ARG A 169 -30.63 -5.66 12.18
C ARG A 169 -31.51 -4.42 12.02
N LEU A 170 -32.56 -4.30 12.84
CA LEU A 170 -33.60 -3.25 12.78
C LEU A 170 -33.08 -1.79 12.86
N PHE A 171 -31.80 -1.56 13.14
CA PHE A 171 -31.17 -0.24 13.19
C PHE A 171 -29.77 -0.30 12.55
N ASN A 172 -29.63 0.22 11.33
CA ASN A 172 -28.31 0.44 10.72
C ASN A 172 -27.76 1.78 11.21
N ASN A 173 -26.72 1.74 12.04
CA ASN A 173 -26.06 2.93 12.59
C ASN A 173 -24.80 3.32 11.79
N ASN A 174 -24.63 2.78 10.58
CA ASN A 174 -23.50 3.10 9.72
C ASN A 174 -23.73 4.49 9.07
N PRO A 175 -22.93 5.52 9.42
CA PRO A 175 -23.14 6.88 8.91
C PRO A 175 -22.96 6.97 7.38
N TYR A 176 -22.20 6.05 6.78
CA TYR A 176 -22.00 5.99 5.33
C TYR A 176 -23.27 5.58 4.58
N SER A 177 -24.14 4.80 5.22
CA SER A 177 -25.41 4.37 4.59
C SER A 177 -26.49 5.45 4.59
N THR A 178 -26.37 6.46 5.46
CA THR A 178 -27.39 7.51 5.64
C THR A 178 -26.98 8.87 5.11
N GLU A 179 -25.68 9.18 5.12
CA GLU A 179 -25.15 10.51 4.78
C GLU A 179 -24.53 10.58 3.38
N ILE A 180 -24.25 9.44 2.74
CA ILE A 180 -23.56 9.38 1.45
C ILE A 180 -24.49 8.85 0.36
N ILE A 181 -24.54 9.56 -0.77
CA ILE A 181 -25.27 9.16 -1.96
C ILE A 181 -24.57 8.00 -2.69
N SER A 182 -25.34 7.04 -3.22
CA SER A 182 -24.76 5.95 -4.01
C SER A 182 -24.13 6.50 -5.31
N PRO A 183 -22.97 5.96 -5.75
CA PRO A 183 -22.38 6.32 -7.03
C PRO A 183 -23.24 5.92 -8.24
N TYR A 184 -24.27 5.10 -8.02
CA TYR A 184 -25.27 4.69 -9.02
C TYR A 184 -26.49 5.62 -9.10
N GLY A 185 -26.60 6.61 -8.21
CA GLY A 185 -27.72 7.54 -8.13
C GLY A 185 -28.78 7.16 -7.08
N PHE A 186 -29.95 7.79 -7.12
CA PHE A 186 -31.04 7.47 -6.21
C PHE A 186 -31.64 6.10 -6.59
N SER A 187 -31.61 5.14 -5.65
CA SER A 187 -32.18 3.80 -5.85
C SER A 187 -33.59 3.88 -6.45
N GLY A 188 -33.69 3.44 -7.70
CA GLY A 188 -34.91 3.46 -8.46
C GLY A 188 -34.62 3.53 -9.94
N VAL A 189 -34.99 2.47 -10.66
CA VAL A 189 -35.11 2.42 -12.12
C VAL A 189 -33.87 1.95 -12.89
N THR A 190 -33.39 0.73 -12.62
CA THR A 190 -33.17 -0.19 -13.75
C THR A 190 -34.03 -1.44 -13.56
N LEU A 191 -35.17 -1.51 -14.27
CA LEU A 191 -36.12 -2.64 -14.18
C LEU A 191 -35.53 -4.02 -14.60
N SER A 192 -34.26 -4.04 -15.02
CA SER A 192 -33.50 -5.22 -15.43
C SER A 192 -32.07 -4.81 -15.81
N GLY A 193 -31.05 -5.19 -15.03
CA GLY A 193 -29.64 -5.01 -15.41
C GLY A 193 -28.66 -4.86 -14.25
N ILE A 194 -27.36 -4.85 -14.58
CA ILE A 194 -26.28 -4.44 -13.67
C ILE A 194 -26.30 -2.91 -13.60
N ALA A 195 -26.33 -2.34 -12.41
CA ALA A 195 -26.32 -0.89 -12.21
C ALA A 195 -25.03 -0.29 -12.81
N ARG A 196 -25.13 0.89 -13.41
CA ARG A 196 -23.98 1.63 -13.96
C ARG A 196 -23.77 2.91 -13.18
N ALA A 197 -22.55 3.12 -12.70
CA ALA A 197 -22.20 4.33 -11.97
C ALA A 197 -22.37 5.55 -12.88
N ASP A 198 -22.92 6.62 -12.32
CA ASP A 198 -23.09 7.89 -13.02
C ASP A 198 -21.99 8.88 -12.61
N PRO A 199 -21.34 9.58 -13.55
CA PRO A 199 -20.25 10.50 -13.23
C PRO A 199 -20.62 11.64 -12.27
N GLN A 200 -21.87 12.12 -12.26
CA GLN A 200 -22.29 13.20 -11.37
C GLN A 200 -22.47 12.68 -9.94
N TYR A 201 -23.19 11.56 -9.78
CA TYR A 201 -23.39 10.92 -8.49
C TYR A 201 -22.09 10.38 -7.90
N HIS A 202 -21.20 9.82 -8.72
CA HIS A 202 -19.86 9.40 -8.30
C HIS A 202 -19.03 10.58 -7.75
N ALA A 203 -19.05 11.73 -8.42
CA ALA A 203 -18.33 12.91 -7.93
C ALA A 203 -18.88 13.38 -6.57
N GLU A 204 -20.21 13.39 -6.41
CA GLU A 204 -20.85 13.76 -5.14
C GLU A 204 -20.56 12.74 -4.02
N PHE A 205 -20.63 11.43 -4.34
CA PHE A 205 -20.21 10.33 -3.48
C PHE A 205 -18.79 10.55 -2.94
N LEU A 206 -17.83 10.87 -3.81
CA LEU A 206 -16.45 11.14 -3.40
C LEU A 206 -16.36 12.33 -2.44
N HIS A 207 -16.98 13.46 -2.78
CA HIS A 207 -16.95 14.66 -1.94
C HIS A 207 -17.60 14.45 -0.56
N GLN A 208 -18.77 13.80 -0.52
CA GLN A 208 -19.46 13.48 0.73
C GLN A 208 -18.64 12.49 1.58
N THR A 209 -18.04 11.47 0.96
CA THR A 209 -17.15 10.51 1.64
C THR A 209 -15.94 11.22 2.26
N ILE A 210 -15.27 12.10 1.52
CA ILE A 210 -14.11 12.86 2.01
C ILE A 210 -14.49 13.75 3.21
N ALA A 211 -15.62 14.46 3.13
CA ALA A 211 -16.09 15.32 4.21
C ALA A 211 -16.47 14.52 5.47
N LEU A 212 -17.14 13.38 5.30
CA LEU A 212 -17.49 12.50 6.42
C LEU A 212 -16.23 11.88 7.06
N ASN A 213 -15.30 11.37 6.25
CA ASN A 213 -14.03 10.83 6.71
C ASN A 213 -13.27 11.84 7.57
N THR A 214 -13.17 13.10 7.10
CA THR A 214 -12.51 14.20 7.82
C THR A 214 -13.16 14.43 9.19
N THR A 215 -14.51 14.49 9.22
CA THR A 215 -15.28 14.70 10.44
C THR A 215 -15.11 13.55 11.44
N LEU A 216 -15.18 12.30 10.97
CA LEU A 216 -15.03 11.11 11.82
C LEU A 216 -13.59 10.95 12.34
N ASN A 217 -12.58 11.23 11.51
CA ASN A 217 -11.19 11.24 11.93
C ASN A 217 -10.91 12.30 13.01
N ALA A 218 -11.48 13.50 12.88
CA ALA A 218 -11.35 14.54 13.90
C ALA A 218 -12.02 14.13 15.22
N LYS A 219 -13.24 13.57 15.17
CA LYS A 219 -13.95 13.04 16.35
C LYS A 219 -13.17 11.92 17.03
N ALA A 220 -12.61 10.99 16.26
CA ALA A 220 -11.80 9.89 16.75
C ALA A 220 -10.54 10.41 17.48
N LYS A 221 -9.78 11.32 16.86
CA LYS A 221 -8.61 11.96 17.49
C LYS A 221 -8.96 12.61 18.83
N ILE A 222 -10.03 13.40 18.89
CA ILE A 222 -10.47 14.06 20.13
C ILE A 222 -10.87 13.03 21.20
N ALA A 223 -11.60 11.98 20.81
CA ALA A 223 -12.02 10.93 21.73
C ALA A 223 -10.82 10.17 22.33
N VAL A 224 -9.82 9.84 21.50
CA VAL A 224 -8.60 9.18 21.94
C VAL A 224 -7.79 10.09 22.86
N GLN A 225 -7.60 11.35 22.48
CA GLN A 225 -6.91 12.35 23.33
C GLN A 225 -7.59 12.52 24.69
N ALA A 226 -8.92 12.46 24.75
CA ALA A 226 -9.67 12.55 26.01
C ALA A 226 -9.50 11.33 26.94
N LEU A 227 -9.02 10.21 26.40
CA LEU A 227 -8.78 8.97 27.14
C LEU A 227 -7.31 8.77 27.52
N GLU A 228 -6.40 9.61 27.02
CA GLU A 228 -5.02 9.62 27.45
C GLU A 228 -4.93 9.93 28.96
N PRO A 229 -4.03 9.26 29.71
CA PRO A 229 -3.81 9.58 31.11
C PRO A 229 -3.39 11.04 31.29
N SER A 230 -4.05 11.76 32.21
CA SER A 230 -3.73 13.16 32.52
C SER A 230 -2.46 13.34 33.37
N PHE A 231 -1.72 12.27 33.60
CA PHE A 231 -0.51 12.23 34.43
C PHE A 231 0.53 11.33 33.77
N ASN A 232 1.81 11.56 34.08
CA ASN A 232 2.89 10.75 33.55
C ASN A 232 2.86 9.33 34.17
N ILE A 233 2.61 8.31 33.35
CA ILE A 233 2.55 6.91 33.80
C ILE A 233 3.92 6.34 34.20
N TRP A 234 5.02 7.05 33.90
CA TRP A 234 6.37 6.63 34.24
C TRP A 234 6.82 7.09 35.64
N GLU A 235 6.12 8.05 36.24
CA GLU A 235 6.42 8.64 37.56
C GLU A 235 5.41 8.20 38.65
N LEU A 236 4.72 7.08 38.42
CA LEU A 236 3.64 6.57 39.27
C LEU A 236 4.04 6.34 40.73
N GLU A 237 5.28 5.92 41.00
CA GLU A 237 5.76 5.60 42.34
C GLU A 237 5.86 6.85 43.23
N GLN A 238 6.33 7.96 42.67
CA GLN A 238 6.38 9.26 43.34
C GLN A 238 4.96 9.77 43.61
N LEU A 239 4.05 9.56 42.66
CA LEU A 239 2.67 10.00 42.77
C LEU A 239 1.84 9.16 43.76
N GLU A 240 2.12 7.86 43.85
CA GLU A 240 1.50 6.97 44.83
C GLU A 240 1.93 7.31 46.26
N THR A 241 3.20 7.67 46.48
CA THR A 241 3.66 8.15 47.80
C THR A 241 3.00 9.47 48.20
N LEU A 242 2.82 10.41 47.28
CA LEU A 242 2.08 11.66 47.52
C LEU A 242 0.61 11.40 47.89
N VAL A 243 -0.05 10.46 47.22
CA VAL A 243 -1.45 10.10 47.50
C VAL A 243 -1.59 9.37 48.82
N LYS A 244 -0.65 8.47 49.16
CA LYS A 244 -0.59 7.82 50.48
C LYS A 244 -0.40 8.83 51.61
N ASN A 245 0.42 9.87 51.38
CA ASN A 245 0.63 10.95 52.35
C ASN A 245 -0.60 11.87 52.51
N MET A 246 -1.40 12.07 51.46
CA MET A 246 -2.66 12.83 51.52
C MET A 246 -3.83 12.05 52.13
N SER A 247 -3.79 10.71 52.04
CA SER A 247 -4.82 9.82 52.61
C SER A 247 -4.46 9.29 54.00
N ALA A 248 -3.30 9.67 54.53
CA ALA A 248 -2.98 9.49 55.94
C ALA A 248 -3.92 10.39 56.78
N PRO A 249 -4.60 9.85 57.81
CA PRO A 249 -5.44 10.66 58.66
C PRO A 249 -4.59 11.75 59.29
N ARG A 250 -4.98 13.02 59.12
CA ARG A 250 -4.49 14.14 59.93
C ARG A 250 -4.83 13.79 61.38
N ALA A 251 -3.90 13.21 62.11
CA ALA A 251 -3.99 13.07 63.55
C ALA A 251 -3.89 14.50 64.13
N THR A 252 -5.02 15.17 64.25
CA THR A 252 -5.14 16.29 65.18
C THR A 252 -5.05 15.71 66.57
N THR A 253 -3.84 15.73 67.11
CA THR A 253 -3.54 15.57 68.52
C THR A 253 -4.33 16.61 69.30
N ASN A 254 -5.29 16.15 70.08
CA ASN A 254 -5.66 16.75 71.35
C ASN A 254 -6.05 15.59 72.27
N ASP A 255 -5.10 15.22 73.12
CA ASP A 255 -5.29 14.36 74.27
C ASP A 255 -6.25 15.04 75.26
N ASP A 256 -7.22 14.29 75.77
CA ASP A 256 -7.44 14.22 77.22
C ASP A 256 -8.15 12.89 77.58
N PRO A 257 -7.76 12.20 78.67
CA PRO A 257 -8.20 10.85 78.98
C PRO A 257 -9.31 10.87 80.04
N HIS A 258 -10.50 10.37 79.73
CA HIS A 258 -11.36 9.74 80.74
C HIS A 258 -12.47 8.87 80.11
N ASP A 259 -12.29 7.57 80.30
CA ASP A 259 -13.24 6.61 80.84
C ASP A 259 -14.47 6.06 80.06
N HIS A 260 -14.52 4.72 80.10
CA HIS A 260 -15.68 3.82 80.10
C HIS A 260 -16.75 3.89 78.98
N LYS A 261 -16.66 2.96 78.00
CA LYS A 261 -17.51 1.74 77.91
C LYS A 261 -17.44 1.11 76.51
N LEU A 262 -17.03 -0.16 76.50
CA LEU A 262 -17.16 -1.08 75.36
C LEU A 262 -18.64 -1.20 74.94
N SER A 263 -18.97 -0.66 73.76
CA SER A 263 -20.27 -0.86 73.11
C SER A 263 -20.11 -1.73 71.87
N LYS A 264 -20.64 -2.95 71.93
CA LYS A 264 -20.81 -3.92 70.83
C LYS A 264 -21.86 -3.45 69.82
N ARG A 265 -21.70 -2.24 69.26
CA ARG A 265 -22.50 -1.70 68.15
C ARG A 265 -21.67 -0.90 67.11
N ALA A 266 -20.35 -1.09 67.08
CA ALA A 266 -19.48 -0.49 66.06
C ALA A 266 -19.56 -1.19 64.68
N THR A 267 -20.16 -2.38 64.59
CA THR A 267 -20.19 -3.19 63.35
C THR A 267 -21.32 -2.80 62.38
N PHE A 268 -22.34 -2.06 62.81
CA PHE A 268 -23.44 -1.63 61.92
C PHE A 268 -23.26 -0.24 61.30
N LYS A 269 -22.32 0.59 61.81
CA LYS A 269 -21.98 1.88 61.17
C LYS A 269 -20.98 1.76 60.02
N LYS A 270 -20.34 0.60 59.82
CA LYS A 270 -19.52 0.30 58.63
C LYS A 270 -20.34 -0.01 57.38
N ALA A 271 -21.63 -0.36 57.51
CA ALA A 271 -22.50 -0.70 56.37
C ALA A 271 -23.25 0.50 55.76
N LEU A 272 -23.26 1.66 56.44
CA LEU A 272 -23.89 2.90 55.96
C LEU A 272 -22.93 4.10 56.01
N SER A 273 -21.61 3.85 56.03
CA SER A 273 -20.63 4.91 55.87
C SER A 273 -20.74 5.46 54.45
N VAL A 274 -21.52 6.53 54.31
CA VAL A 274 -21.51 7.41 53.14
C VAL A 274 -20.07 7.88 53.00
N LYS A 275 -19.29 7.20 52.14
CA LYS A 275 -17.94 7.61 51.78
C LYS A 275 -17.94 9.13 51.62
N THR A 276 -17.12 9.82 52.41
CA THR A 276 -16.99 11.27 52.32
C THR A 276 -16.63 11.64 50.88
N SER A 277 -16.96 12.87 50.46
CA SER A 277 -16.61 13.35 49.11
C SER A 277 -15.14 13.07 48.77
N ASP A 278 -14.27 13.20 49.76
CA ASP A 278 -12.83 12.97 49.67
C ASP A 278 -12.47 11.48 49.54
N GLU A 279 -13.14 10.57 50.23
CA GLU A 279 -12.95 9.12 50.05
C GLU A 279 -13.43 8.64 48.67
N ARG A 280 -14.50 9.23 48.12
CA ARG A 280 -14.96 8.93 46.74
C ARG A 280 -13.99 9.50 45.71
N ALA A 281 -13.45 10.69 45.93
CA ALA A 281 -12.42 11.29 45.09
C ALA A 281 -11.12 10.46 45.11
N ALA A 282 -10.64 10.09 46.30
CA ALA A 282 -9.48 9.21 46.49
C ALA A 282 -9.69 7.83 45.82
N GLY A 283 -10.90 7.27 45.90
CA GLY A 283 -11.25 6.02 45.20
C GLY A 283 -11.21 6.15 43.67
N LYS A 284 -11.72 7.25 43.10
CA LYS A 284 -11.62 7.53 41.65
C LYS A 284 -10.16 7.74 41.21
N ILE A 285 -9.38 8.45 42.01
CA ILE A 285 -7.96 8.70 41.80
C ILE A 285 -7.17 7.37 41.83
N LYS A 286 -7.42 6.51 42.82
CA LYS A 286 -6.81 5.18 42.92
C LYS A 286 -7.14 4.29 41.70
N LYS A 287 -8.38 4.33 41.21
CA LYS A 287 -8.79 3.60 39.99
C LYS A 287 -8.12 4.14 38.74
N LYS A 288 -7.92 5.46 38.64
CA LYS A 288 -7.15 6.07 37.55
C LYS A 288 -5.68 5.63 37.60
N PHE A 289 -5.09 5.57 38.80
CA PHE A 289 -3.72 5.08 38.97
C PHE A 289 -3.54 3.60 38.66
N SER A 290 -4.49 2.74 39.07
CA SER A 290 -4.42 1.32 38.70
C SER A 290 -4.45 1.13 37.19
N GLY A 291 -5.32 1.87 36.47
CA GLY A 291 -5.33 1.87 35.01
C GLY A 291 -4.02 2.37 34.38
N GLY A 292 -3.39 3.40 34.96
CA GLY A 292 -2.07 3.87 34.53
C GLY A 292 -0.97 2.82 34.74
N PHE A 293 -0.99 2.09 35.85
CA PHE A 293 -0.04 1.00 36.11
C PHE A 293 -0.24 -0.17 35.14
N GLU A 294 -1.49 -0.59 34.90
CA GLU A 294 -1.82 -1.62 33.91
C GLU A 294 -1.32 -1.24 32.51
N LEU A 295 -1.48 0.03 32.12
CA LEU A 295 -0.98 0.54 30.84
C LEU A 295 0.54 0.50 30.76
N ARG A 296 1.25 0.97 31.81
CA ARG A 296 2.72 0.88 31.89
C ARG A 296 3.21 -0.57 31.75
N GLN A 297 2.59 -1.50 32.46
CA GLN A 297 2.95 -2.92 32.39
C GLN A 297 2.65 -3.53 31.02
N ALA A 298 1.53 -3.16 30.39
CA ALA A 298 1.20 -3.61 29.04
C ALA A 298 2.23 -3.13 28.01
N ILE A 299 2.71 -1.87 28.13
CA ILE A 299 3.78 -1.34 27.29
C ILE A 299 5.07 -2.13 27.48
N LEU A 300 5.54 -2.28 28.73
CA LEU A 300 6.78 -3.00 29.02
C LEU A 300 6.72 -4.46 28.56
N LYS A 301 5.57 -5.11 28.72
CA LYS A 301 5.35 -6.48 28.24
C LYS A 301 5.44 -6.56 26.72
N GLU A 302 4.85 -5.60 26.01
CA GLU A 302 4.88 -5.56 24.55
C GLU A 302 6.29 -5.24 24.02
N GLU A 303 6.98 -4.25 24.59
CA GLU A 303 8.37 -3.91 24.25
C GLU A 303 9.31 -5.12 24.44
N ASN A 304 9.21 -5.80 25.58
CA ASN A 304 10.04 -6.98 25.87
C ASN A 304 9.65 -8.20 25.03
N GLY A 305 8.38 -8.31 24.62
CA GLY A 305 7.93 -9.38 23.75
C GLY A 305 8.43 -9.22 22.31
N ARG A 306 8.35 -7.99 21.77
CA ARG A 306 8.78 -7.66 20.41
C ARG A 306 10.30 -7.58 20.28
N TRP A 307 10.98 -6.96 21.24
CA TRP A 307 12.42 -6.70 21.22
C TRP A 307 13.11 -7.42 22.37
N GLN A 308 13.14 -8.75 22.25
CA GLN A 308 13.61 -9.67 23.30
C GLN A 308 15.12 -9.53 23.51
N LYS A 309 15.89 -9.45 22.41
CA LYS A 309 17.35 -9.38 22.45
C LYS A 309 17.83 -7.95 22.27
N GLN A 310 19.05 -7.70 22.74
CA GLN A 310 19.71 -6.40 22.60
C GLN A 310 19.91 -6.02 21.13
N CYS A 311 20.26 -6.98 20.26
CA CYS A 311 20.37 -6.76 18.82
C CYS A 311 19.04 -6.32 18.17
N ASP A 312 17.90 -6.83 18.66
CA ASP A 312 16.58 -6.43 18.14
C ASP A 312 16.34 -4.93 18.45
N ARG A 313 16.71 -4.49 19.66
CA ARG A 313 16.58 -3.10 20.12
C ARG A 313 17.49 -2.15 19.36
N GLU A 314 18.72 -2.58 19.05
CA GLU A 314 19.67 -1.79 18.27
C GLU A 314 19.16 -1.53 16.85
N VAL A 315 18.66 -2.57 16.16
CA VAL A 315 18.06 -2.42 14.83
C VAL A 315 16.87 -1.45 14.86
N VAL A 316 16.00 -1.59 15.86
CA VAL A 316 14.82 -0.73 16.06
C VAL A 316 15.23 0.72 16.34
N GLN A 317 16.25 0.93 17.18
CA GLN A 317 16.77 2.26 17.48
C GLN A 317 17.38 2.91 16.23
N SER A 318 18.21 2.18 15.49
CA SER A 318 18.77 2.66 14.23
C SER A 318 17.66 3.00 13.23
N TYR A 319 16.63 2.17 13.10
CA TYR A 319 15.47 2.46 12.26
C TYR A 319 14.78 3.78 12.65
N GLN A 320 14.48 3.97 13.93
CA GLN A 320 13.81 5.19 14.40
C GLN A 320 14.66 6.45 14.17
N GLN A 321 15.98 6.33 14.28
CA GLN A 321 16.92 7.41 13.97
C GLN A 321 16.96 7.71 12.47
N MET A 322 17.09 6.69 11.62
CA MET A 322 17.17 6.86 10.16
C MET A 322 15.87 7.38 9.55
N MET A 323 14.74 7.06 10.16
CA MET A 323 13.42 7.59 9.79
C MET A 323 13.15 8.98 10.37
N ASP A 324 14.03 9.51 11.23
CA ASP A 324 13.83 10.74 11.99
C ASP A 324 12.56 10.75 12.87
N ILE A 325 12.13 9.59 13.39
CA ILE A 325 10.93 9.47 14.23
C ILE A 325 11.24 9.25 15.72
N SER A 326 12.52 9.14 16.11
CA SER A 326 12.91 8.78 17.48
C SER A 326 12.36 9.75 18.53
N THR A 327 12.39 11.06 18.25
CA THR A 327 11.89 12.10 19.16
C THR A 327 10.39 11.94 19.35
N GLN A 328 9.64 11.83 18.26
CA GLN A 328 8.20 11.65 18.28
C GLN A 328 7.76 10.34 18.98
N VAL A 329 8.48 9.24 18.77
CA VAL A 329 8.23 7.97 19.45
C VAL A 329 8.43 8.12 20.96
N ALA A 330 9.48 8.81 21.41
CA ALA A 330 9.72 9.10 22.81
C ALA A 330 8.64 10.01 23.42
N GLU A 331 8.18 11.01 22.67
CA GLU A 331 7.08 11.89 23.09
C GLU A 331 5.75 11.15 23.22
N LEU A 332 5.40 10.30 22.25
CA LEU A 332 4.22 9.44 22.33
C LEU A 332 4.30 8.53 23.55
N ARG A 333 5.45 7.88 23.77
CA ARG A 333 5.66 7.01 24.93
C ARG A 333 5.43 7.73 26.26
N LYS A 334 5.84 9.00 26.35
CA LYS A 334 5.73 9.81 27.58
C LYS A 334 4.34 10.43 27.76
N ASN A 335 3.81 11.06 26.72
CA ASN A 335 2.65 11.95 26.79
C ASN A 335 1.36 11.31 26.28
N ASN A 336 1.46 10.33 25.37
CA ASN A 336 0.32 9.63 24.77
C ASN A 336 0.50 8.10 24.82
N PRO A 337 0.67 7.53 26.02
CA PRO A 337 1.04 6.13 26.18
C PRO A 337 -0.01 5.14 25.65
N LEU A 338 -1.29 5.54 25.55
CA LEU A 338 -2.33 4.69 24.98
C LEU A 338 -2.14 4.55 23.46
N GLN A 339 -1.93 5.66 22.76
CA GLN A 339 -1.55 5.65 21.34
C GLN A 339 -0.22 4.93 21.11
N TYR A 340 0.78 5.16 21.97
CA TYR A 340 2.06 4.44 21.90
C TYR A 340 1.87 2.92 21.93
N LEU A 341 1.11 2.40 22.90
CA LEU A 341 0.87 0.95 23.01
C LEU A 341 0.17 0.40 21.77
N HIS A 342 -0.79 1.15 21.21
CA HIS A 342 -1.53 0.72 20.03
C HIS A 342 -0.63 0.60 18.79
N LEU A 343 0.18 1.63 18.53
CA LEU A 343 1.14 1.66 17.43
C LEU A 343 2.28 0.64 17.62
N LEU A 344 2.73 0.43 18.86
CA LEU A 344 3.72 -0.58 19.20
C LEU A 344 3.22 -1.99 18.84
N ARG A 345 1.98 -2.32 19.21
CA ARG A 345 1.37 -3.63 18.86
C ARG A 345 1.28 -3.86 17.36
N ALA A 346 1.06 -2.80 16.59
CA ALA A 346 0.95 -2.83 15.14
C ALA A 346 2.31 -2.74 14.41
N GLY A 347 3.42 -2.60 15.13
CA GLY A 347 4.76 -2.59 14.53
C GLY A 347 5.18 -1.30 13.86
N TYR A 348 4.62 -0.16 14.25
CA TYR A 348 4.96 1.14 13.63
C TYR A 348 6.39 1.62 13.94
N PHE A 349 7.03 1.09 14.99
CA PHE A 349 8.30 1.61 15.51
C PHE A 349 9.54 0.80 15.09
N GLU A 350 9.40 -0.15 14.18
CA GLU A 350 10.48 -1.08 13.77
C GLU A 350 10.50 -1.30 12.24
N PRO A 351 11.58 -1.80 11.64
CA PRO A 351 11.60 -2.18 10.23
C PRO A 351 10.52 -3.20 9.88
N ILE A 352 10.14 -3.27 8.59
CA ILE A 352 9.22 -4.31 8.12
C ILE A 352 9.88 -5.68 8.34
N PRO A 353 9.26 -6.59 9.13
CA PRO A 353 9.81 -7.92 9.33
C PRO A 353 9.92 -8.71 8.02
N MET A 354 10.92 -9.58 7.91
CA MET A 354 11.13 -10.41 6.72
C MET A 354 9.94 -11.31 6.43
N GLU A 355 9.26 -11.81 7.47
CA GLU A 355 8.02 -12.59 7.32
C GLU A 355 6.93 -11.83 6.55
N TRP A 356 6.86 -10.50 6.62
CA TRP A 356 5.85 -9.72 5.91
C TRP A 356 6.25 -9.41 4.46
N THR A 357 7.49 -9.70 4.07
CA THR A 357 8.03 -9.41 2.73
C THR A 357 8.36 -10.67 1.92
N GLN A 358 8.77 -11.75 2.59
CA GLN A 358 9.20 -13.01 1.96
C GLN A 358 8.08 -14.02 1.81
N ASP A 359 7.04 -13.98 2.65
CA ASP A 359 6.01 -14.99 2.59
C ASP A 359 5.19 -14.88 1.30
N LEU A 360 5.12 -16.00 0.58
CA LEU A 360 4.11 -16.29 -0.44
C LEU A 360 2.68 -16.33 0.15
N GLN A 361 2.50 -16.07 1.45
CA GLN A 361 1.18 -15.85 2.03
C GLN A 361 0.49 -14.73 1.25
N ALA A 362 -0.74 -15.01 0.85
CA ALA A 362 -1.47 -14.21 -0.11
C ALA A 362 -1.73 -12.77 0.40
N SER A 363 -1.70 -12.57 1.73
CA SER A 363 -1.97 -11.28 2.39
C SER A 363 -1.10 -11.10 3.64
N THR A 364 -0.71 -9.86 3.92
CA THR A 364 0.11 -9.47 5.09
C THR A 364 -0.57 -8.30 5.81
N PRO A 365 -0.23 -8.03 7.08
CA PRO A 365 -0.84 -6.94 7.84
C PRO A 365 -0.66 -5.55 7.23
N LEU A 366 0.25 -5.38 6.27
CA LEU A 366 0.47 -4.15 5.53
C LEU A 366 -0.48 -4.02 4.31
N ARG A 367 -1.00 -5.14 3.80
CA ARG A 367 -1.83 -5.21 2.58
C ARG A 367 -3.33 -5.26 2.83
N PHE A 368 -3.73 -5.11 4.08
CA PHE A 368 -5.12 -5.11 4.47
C PHE A 368 -5.80 -3.85 3.96
N SER A 369 -6.86 -4.04 3.17
CA SER A 369 -7.64 -2.92 2.67
C SER A 369 -8.28 -2.15 3.81
N ILE A 370 -8.37 -0.84 3.65
CA ILE A 370 -9.10 0.05 4.54
C ILE A 370 -10.31 0.54 3.76
N ASP A 371 -11.49 0.22 4.26
CA ASP A 371 -12.75 0.65 3.68
C ASP A 371 -13.69 1.01 4.83
N ALA A 372 -13.83 2.32 5.01
CA ALA A 372 -14.63 2.87 6.07
C ALA A 372 -16.11 2.54 5.88
N ALA A 373 -16.64 2.57 4.67
CA ALA A 373 -18.07 2.40 4.41
C ALA A 373 -18.52 0.98 4.80
N VAL A 374 -17.70 -0.02 4.52
CA VAL A 374 -18.03 -1.41 4.78
C VAL A 374 -17.55 -1.89 6.16
N GLY A 375 -16.66 -1.14 6.83
CA GLY A 375 -16.23 -1.36 8.22
C GLY A 375 -14.81 -1.93 8.39
N TRP A 376 -14.02 -2.02 7.33
CA TRP A 376 -12.60 -2.41 7.41
C TRP A 376 -11.76 -1.22 7.90
N ARG A 377 -11.32 -1.29 9.16
CA ARG A 377 -10.61 -0.20 9.84
C ARG A 377 -9.09 -0.26 9.61
N GLY A 378 -8.45 0.90 9.68
CA GLY A 378 -7.00 1.00 9.92
C GLY A 378 -6.65 1.09 11.41
N ILE A 379 -5.37 1.38 11.67
CA ILE A 379 -4.72 1.30 12.98
C ILE A 379 -4.73 2.62 13.76
N THR A 380 -4.67 3.77 13.08
CA THR A 380 -4.55 5.09 13.71
C THR A 380 -5.93 5.74 13.84
N PRO A 381 -6.18 6.67 14.77
CA PRO A 381 -7.50 7.33 14.87
C PRO A 381 -7.90 8.12 13.59
N ALA A 382 -6.92 8.39 12.71
CA ALA A 382 -7.09 9.11 11.45
C ALA A 382 -7.09 8.19 10.22
N TRP A 383 -7.41 6.90 10.39
CA TRP A 383 -7.25 5.88 9.35
C TRP A 383 -8.13 6.07 8.10
N ARG A 384 -9.23 6.85 8.17
CA ARG A 384 -10.17 6.94 7.04
C ARG A 384 -9.56 7.75 5.90
N GLY A 385 -9.62 7.19 4.69
CA GLY A 385 -9.10 7.81 3.48
C GLY A 385 -7.79 7.19 2.98
N TYR A 386 -7.18 6.29 3.75
CA TYR A 386 -6.11 5.41 3.25
C TYR A 386 -6.71 4.20 2.53
N GLU A 387 -6.00 3.69 1.53
CA GLU A 387 -6.37 2.51 0.73
C GLU A 387 -6.07 1.22 1.47
N ASN A 388 -4.92 1.18 2.15
CA ASN A 388 -4.45 0.02 2.89
C ASN A 388 -3.62 0.46 4.12
N THR A 389 -3.32 -0.51 4.97
CA THR A 389 -2.52 -0.34 6.19
C THR A 389 -1.06 0.08 5.95
N ALA A 390 -0.47 -0.23 4.79
CA ALA A 390 0.87 0.22 4.43
C ALA A 390 0.88 1.73 4.14
N GLU A 391 -0.08 2.21 3.35
CA GLU A 391 -0.25 3.63 3.04
C GLU A 391 -0.52 4.44 4.31
N GLU A 392 -1.40 3.93 5.19
CA GLU A 392 -1.64 4.54 6.49
C GLU A 392 -0.33 4.67 7.29
N ARG A 393 0.46 3.60 7.35
CA ARG A 393 1.72 3.58 8.09
C ARG A 393 2.76 4.52 7.45
N LEU A 394 2.87 4.54 6.13
CA LEU A 394 3.75 5.44 5.38
C LEU A 394 3.44 6.90 5.73
N TYR A 395 2.18 7.33 5.59
CA TYR A 395 1.79 8.70 5.90
C TYR A 395 1.88 9.05 7.38
N TRP A 396 1.72 8.05 8.26
CA TRP A 396 2.05 8.23 9.67
C TRP A 396 3.54 8.54 9.84
N VAL A 397 4.45 7.75 9.26
CA VAL A 397 5.90 8.01 9.35
C VAL A 397 6.22 9.39 8.80
N LEU A 398 5.75 9.72 7.59
CA LEU A 398 6.01 11.01 6.93
C LEU A 398 5.56 12.22 7.75
N SER A 399 4.44 12.10 8.48
CA SER A 399 3.90 13.19 9.31
C SER A 399 4.59 13.36 10.66
N HIS A 400 5.43 12.40 11.07
CA HIS A 400 6.02 12.32 12.40
C HIS A 400 7.55 12.36 12.37
N ARG A 401 8.15 12.73 11.22
CA ARG A 401 9.59 12.96 11.08
C ARG A 401 9.99 14.30 11.68
N ASP A 402 11.15 14.36 12.32
CA ASP A 402 11.71 15.58 12.88
C ASP A 402 11.93 16.64 11.77
N GLY A 403 11.45 17.87 11.99
CA GLY A 403 11.52 18.95 11.00
C GLY A 403 10.52 18.83 9.83
N GLY A 404 9.78 17.72 9.73
CA GLY A 404 8.70 17.53 8.78
C GLY A 404 7.42 18.23 9.24
N GLY A 405 6.83 19.05 8.37
CA GLY A 405 5.45 19.51 8.57
C GLY A 405 4.46 18.35 8.48
N VAL A 406 3.20 18.58 8.87
CA VAL A 406 2.14 17.57 8.71
C VAL A 406 1.97 17.25 7.22
N VAL A 407 2.42 16.06 6.79
CA VAL A 407 2.28 15.58 5.41
C VAL A 407 0.90 14.93 5.26
N ILE A 408 -0.05 15.68 4.72
CA ILE A 408 -1.41 15.18 4.49
C ILE A 408 -1.46 14.43 3.16
N LYS A 409 -2.00 13.20 3.18
CA LYS A 409 -2.34 12.48 1.95
C LYS A 409 -3.36 13.28 1.14
N PRO A 410 -3.10 13.59 -0.14
CA PRO A 410 -4.12 14.21 -0.99
C PRO A 410 -5.27 13.22 -1.19
N ASP A 411 -6.51 13.70 -1.01
CA ASP A 411 -7.69 12.92 -1.37
C ASP A 411 -7.75 12.66 -2.88
N ILE A 412 -8.58 11.70 -3.32
CA ILE A 412 -8.63 11.28 -4.72
C ILE A 412 -9.01 12.41 -5.68
N VAL A 413 -9.87 13.35 -5.25
CA VAL A 413 -10.26 14.50 -6.08
C VAL A 413 -9.07 15.43 -6.25
N SER A 414 -8.46 15.85 -5.14
CA SER A 414 -7.25 16.70 -5.15
C SER A 414 -6.09 16.06 -5.92
N ALA A 415 -5.91 14.75 -5.78
CA ALA A 415 -4.87 14.00 -6.49
C ALA A 415 -5.11 13.99 -8.01
N LEU A 416 -6.35 13.82 -8.47
CA LEU A 416 -6.70 13.87 -9.89
C LEU A 416 -6.62 15.29 -10.46
N ASP A 417 -6.99 16.31 -9.68
CA ASP A 417 -6.86 17.72 -10.11
C ASP A 417 -5.39 18.12 -10.26
N THR A 418 -4.54 17.71 -9.32
CA THR A 418 -3.08 17.92 -9.41
C THR A 418 -2.49 17.17 -10.60
N ALA A 419 -3.00 15.97 -10.93
CA ALA A 419 -2.59 15.23 -12.12
C ALA A 419 -2.99 15.95 -13.42
N ARG A 420 -4.17 16.58 -13.47
CA ARG A 420 -4.59 17.42 -14.61
C ARG A 420 -3.67 18.63 -14.78
N ALA A 421 -3.35 19.32 -13.68
CA ALA A 421 -2.44 20.46 -13.71
C ALA A 421 -1.03 20.07 -14.18
N ARG A 422 -0.50 18.95 -13.66
CA ARG A 422 0.79 18.38 -14.10
C ARG A 422 0.78 18.09 -15.59
N MET A 423 -0.22 17.37 -16.08
CA MET A 423 -0.35 17.03 -17.50
C MET A 423 -0.44 18.27 -18.40
N ALA A 424 -1.11 19.34 -17.94
CA ALA A 424 -1.21 20.61 -18.66
C ALA A 424 0.13 21.36 -18.74
N SER A 425 1.06 21.09 -17.82
CA SER A 425 2.41 21.69 -17.84
C SER A 425 3.38 21.02 -18.82
N ALA A 426 2.97 19.93 -19.48
CA ALA A 426 3.83 19.20 -20.41
C ALA A 426 4.25 20.07 -21.61
N VAL A 427 5.55 20.05 -21.92
CA VAL A 427 6.19 20.83 -22.98
C VAL A 427 6.75 19.94 -24.09
N GLU A 428 6.98 20.53 -25.26
CA GLU A 428 7.62 19.82 -26.38
C GLU A 428 9.08 19.50 -26.07
N ILE A 429 9.53 18.33 -26.51
CA ILE A 429 10.91 17.89 -26.32
C ILE A 429 11.83 18.71 -27.25
N PRO A 430 12.94 19.28 -26.73
CA PRO A 430 13.90 20.00 -27.57
C PRO A 430 14.42 19.16 -28.75
N PRO A 431 14.60 19.76 -29.94
CA PRO A 431 15.08 19.04 -31.14
C PRO A 431 16.42 18.32 -30.96
N ALA A 432 17.25 18.79 -30.03
CA ALA A 432 18.53 18.14 -29.70
C ALA A 432 18.38 16.69 -29.20
N TYR A 433 17.20 16.31 -28.73
CA TYR A 433 16.89 14.94 -28.28
C TYR A 433 16.32 14.05 -29.39
N HIS A 434 15.94 14.60 -30.54
CA HIS A 434 15.30 13.82 -31.60
C HIS A 434 16.29 12.82 -32.20
N SER A 435 15.80 11.61 -32.45
CA SER A 435 16.55 10.53 -33.08
C SER A 435 15.61 9.71 -33.98
N PRO A 436 15.96 9.49 -35.26
CA PRO A 436 15.15 8.67 -36.16
C PRO A 436 15.13 7.19 -35.76
N ASP A 437 16.08 6.76 -34.94
CA ASP A 437 16.23 5.37 -34.48
C ASP A 437 15.38 5.06 -33.24
N ASP A 438 14.65 6.06 -32.72
CA ASP A 438 13.76 5.84 -31.59
C ASP A 438 12.62 4.87 -31.94
N THR A 439 12.24 4.05 -30.98
CA THR A 439 11.27 2.95 -31.11
C THR A 439 9.95 3.42 -31.72
N CYS A 440 9.46 4.61 -31.36
CA CYS A 440 8.22 5.15 -31.93
C CYS A 440 8.31 5.45 -33.43
N HIS A 441 9.48 5.82 -33.92
CA HIS A 441 9.74 6.03 -35.34
C HIS A 441 10.03 4.72 -36.06
N ALA A 442 10.86 3.85 -35.47
CA ALA A 442 11.17 2.54 -36.01
C ALA A 442 9.92 1.66 -36.18
N GLN A 443 8.96 1.75 -35.25
CA GLN A 443 7.70 1.02 -35.30
C GLN A 443 6.58 1.77 -36.07
N ASN A 444 6.86 2.95 -36.64
CA ASN A 444 5.90 3.81 -37.34
C ASN A 444 4.63 4.11 -36.52
N THR A 445 4.75 4.27 -35.20
CA THR A 445 3.59 4.53 -34.33
C THR A 445 3.19 6.00 -34.31
N SER A 446 4.01 6.93 -34.83
CA SER A 446 3.71 8.36 -34.83
C SER A 446 4.39 9.19 -35.93
N GLN A 447 3.90 10.43 -36.11
CA GLN A 447 4.56 11.50 -36.88
C GLN A 447 5.50 12.38 -36.03
N GLY A 448 5.60 12.16 -34.70
CA GLY A 448 6.38 12.99 -33.78
C GLY A 448 6.33 12.53 -32.32
N TYR A 449 7.06 13.23 -31.45
CA TYR A 449 7.14 12.93 -30.02
C TYR A 449 5.99 13.53 -29.20
N SER A 450 5.62 12.84 -28.12
CA SER A 450 4.66 13.33 -27.14
C SER A 450 5.29 14.40 -26.23
N LYS A 451 4.46 15.32 -25.74
CA LYS A 451 4.89 16.34 -24.77
C LYS A 451 5.25 15.70 -23.43
N GLN A 452 6.33 16.16 -22.82
CA GLN A 452 6.86 15.65 -21.54
C GLN A 452 6.75 16.70 -20.46
N VAL A 453 6.49 16.25 -19.23
CA VAL A 453 6.59 17.11 -18.05
C VAL A 453 8.07 17.23 -17.70
N LYS A 454 8.54 18.46 -17.52
CA LYS A 454 9.93 18.72 -17.15
C LYS A 454 10.03 18.75 -15.63
N ASN A 455 10.81 17.84 -15.06
CA ASN A 455 11.13 17.86 -13.64
C ASN A 455 12.48 18.54 -13.43
N ASP A 456 12.55 19.42 -12.44
CA ASP A 456 13.82 20.05 -12.08
C ASP A 456 14.77 19.01 -11.49
N PHE A 457 15.99 18.97 -12.03
CA PHE A 457 17.04 18.12 -11.52
C PHE A 457 17.74 18.83 -10.36
N ARG A 458 17.83 18.15 -9.22
CA ARG A 458 18.65 18.58 -8.08
C ARG A 458 19.86 17.68 -8.00
N SER A 459 21.05 18.24 -8.21
CA SER A 459 22.28 17.53 -7.89
C SER A 459 22.35 17.29 -6.38
N TRP A 460 22.95 16.18 -5.99
CA TRP A 460 23.16 15.84 -4.58
C TRP A 460 24.63 15.51 -4.35
N SER A 461 25.12 15.79 -3.14
CA SER A 461 26.55 15.85 -2.81
C SER A 461 27.25 14.49 -2.86
N ASP A 462 26.51 13.40 -2.71
CA ASP A 462 27.05 12.04 -2.68
C ASP A 462 27.12 11.48 -4.12
N ALA A 463 28.02 12.06 -4.91
CA ALA A 463 28.30 11.60 -6.27
C ALA A 463 28.69 10.10 -6.28
N LEU A 464 28.44 9.41 -7.40
CA LEU A 464 28.79 8.00 -7.61
C LEU A 464 30.16 7.66 -7.03
N SER A 465 30.20 6.84 -5.97
CA SER A 465 31.46 6.27 -5.51
C SER A 465 31.86 5.13 -6.44
N ARG A 466 33.16 4.93 -6.64
CA ARG A 466 33.68 3.80 -7.43
C ARG A 466 33.35 2.44 -6.82
N THR A 467 32.99 2.41 -5.54
CA THR A 467 32.56 1.20 -4.83
C THR A 467 31.08 0.90 -5.01
N ASP A 468 30.27 1.89 -5.44
CA ASP A 468 28.81 1.73 -5.54
C ASP A 468 28.45 0.66 -6.57
N GLU A 469 27.43 -0.13 -6.24
CA GLU A 469 26.95 -1.20 -7.10
C GLU A 469 25.71 -0.76 -7.87
N THR A 470 25.77 -0.80 -9.20
CA THR A 470 24.59 -0.54 -10.04
C THR A 470 23.86 -1.84 -10.37
N MET A 471 22.55 -1.89 -10.11
CA MET A 471 21.66 -2.97 -10.52
C MET A 471 20.43 -2.43 -11.26
N ILE A 472 19.82 -3.25 -12.11
CA ILE A 472 18.60 -2.91 -12.86
C ILE A 472 17.46 -3.83 -12.39
N LEU A 473 16.32 -3.24 -12.04
CA LEU A 473 15.09 -3.93 -11.70
C LEU A 473 13.98 -3.55 -12.70
N LEU A 474 13.50 -4.53 -13.45
CA LEU A 474 12.56 -4.35 -14.56
C LEU A 474 11.20 -4.98 -14.26
N ASP A 475 10.14 -4.18 -14.35
CA ASP A 475 8.78 -4.71 -14.36
C ASP A 475 8.54 -5.54 -15.64
N VAL A 476 8.03 -6.75 -15.46
CA VAL A 476 7.62 -7.66 -16.54
C VAL A 476 6.17 -8.11 -16.34
N SER A 477 5.37 -7.32 -15.66
CA SER A 477 3.93 -7.50 -15.52
C SER A 477 3.21 -7.54 -16.87
N GLY A 478 1.94 -7.96 -16.85
CA GLY A 478 1.13 -8.01 -18.06
C GLY A 478 1.03 -6.66 -18.77
N SER A 479 0.91 -5.55 -18.03
CA SER A 479 0.76 -4.19 -18.59
C SER A 479 1.88 -3.81 -19.56
N MET A 480 3.09 -4.29 -19.32
CA MET A 480 4.26 -4.01 -20.15
C MET A 480 4.16 -4.56 -21.59
N GLU A 481 3.39 -5.65 -21.79
CA GLU A 481 3.23 -6.34 -23.09
C GLU A 481 2.02 -5.84 -23.90
N PHE A 482 1.02 -5.26 -23.23
CA PHE A 482 -0.21 -4.83 -23.89
C PHE A 482 0.01 -3.58 -24.74
N SER A 483 -0.79 -3.45 -25.80
CA SER A 483 -0.89 -2.18 -26.51
C SER A 483 -1.38 -1.09 -25.55
N PRO A 484 -0.68 0.06 -25.46
CA PRO A 484 -1.06 1.15 -24.58
C PRO A 484 -2.53 1.57 -24.76
N ALA A 485 -3.24 1.66 -23.65
CA ALA A 485 -4.63 2.10 -23.60
C ALA A 485 -4.80 3.20 -22.55
N ARG A 486 -5.43 4.29 -22.96
CA ARG A 486 -5.69 5.48 -22.14
C ARG A 486 -7.06 5.39 -21.48
N PRO A 487 -7.16 5.50 -20.14
CA PRO A 487 -8.45 5.59 -19.46
C PRO A 487 -9.19 6.89 -19.85
N LYS A 488 -10.49 6.78 -20.06
CA LYS A 488 -11.39 7.92 -20.34
C LYS A 488 -12.08 8.33 -19.05
N TYR A 489 -11.89 9.58 -18.66
CA TYR A 489 -12.50 10.15 -17.47
C TYR A 489 -13.69 11.04 -17.85
N THR A 490 -14.80 10.86 -17.14
CA THR A 490 -15.87 11.86 -17.06
C THR A 490 -15.92 12.34 -15.62
N LYS A 491 -15.55 13.60 -15.37
CA LYS A 491 -15.18 14.07 -14.01
C LYS A 491 -14.13 13.13 -13.41
N TYR A 492 -14.43 12.42 -12.33
CA TYR A 492 -13.52 11.49 -11.64
C TYR A 492 -13.81 10.01 -11.95
N LEU A 493 -14.90 9.71 -12.68
CA LEU A 493 -15.28 8.34 -13.03
C LEU A 493 -14.56 7.89 -14.31
N ILE A 494 -13.99 6.69 -14.28
CA ILE A 494 -13.46 6.03 -15.47
C ILE A 494 -14.62 5.36 -16.20
N THR A 495 -14.91 5.81 -17.41
CA THR A 495 -16.05 5.33 -18.22
C THR A 495 -15.63 4.32 -19.29
N GLY A 496 -14.33 4.09 -19.46
CA GLY A 496 -13.77 3.11 -20.39
C GLY A 496 -12.35 3.46 -20.81
N PHE A 497 -11.88 2.84 -21.90
CA PHE A 497 -10.52 3.00 -22.42
C PHE A 497 -10.50 3.34 -23.91
N SER A 498 -9.47 4.04 -24.37
CA SER A 498 -9.15 4.25 -25.78
C SER A 498 -7.78 3.71 -26.13
N LYS A 499 -7.65 3.05 -27.29
CA LYS A 499 -6.35 2.68 -27.86
C LYS A 499 -5.54 3.93 -28.22
N VAL A 500 -4.22 3.85 -28.09
CA VAL A 500 -3.30 4.94 -28.44
C VAL A 500 -2.20 4.43 -29.38
N GLY A 501 -1.78 5.26 -30.34
CA GLY A 501 -0.70 4.95 -31.28
C GLY A 501 0.67 5.19 -30.64
N GLN A 502 1.14 4.23 -29.85
CA GLN A 502 2.41 4.25 -29.13
C GLN A 502 3.04 2.85 -29.11
N PRO A 503 4.38 2.75 -29.01
CA PRO A 503 5.06 1.47 -28.82
C PRO A 503 4.60 0.77 -27.55
N LYS A 504 4.79 -0.55 -27.48
CA LYS A 504 4.61 -1.28 -26.24
C LYS A 504 5.67 -0.85 -25.22
N ASN A 505 5.29 -0.78 -23.94
CA ASN A 505 6.19 -0.36 -22.87
C ASN A 505 7.43 -1.26 -22.76
N LYS A 506 7.30 -2.56 -23.00
CA LYS A 506 8.45 -3.48 -23.04
C LYS A 506 9.50 -3.13 -24.10
N ASP A 507 9.07 -2.66 -25.29
CA ASP A 507 9.98 -2.43 -26.40
C ASP A 507 10.80 -1.16 -26.11
N LEU A 508 10.13 -0.14 -25.57
CA LEU A 508 10.77 1.06 -25.06
C LEU A 508 11.72 0.74 -23.90
N ALA A 509 11.29 -0.07 -22.92
CA ALA A 509 12.13 -0.47 -21.79
C ALA A 509 13.42 -1.16 -22.27
N LYS A 510 13.33 -2.05 -23.27
CA LYS A 510 14.50 -2.69 -23.90
C LYS A 510 15.47 -1.66 -24.47
N ALA A 511 14.96 -0.70 -25.25
CA ALA A 511 15.77 0.32 -25.89
C ALA A 511 16.49 1.20 -24.86
N ILE A 512 15.76 1.64 -23.82
CA ILE A 512 16.31 2.46 -22.73
C ILE A 512 17.37 1.69 -21.93
N ILE A 513 17.11 0.44 -21.55
CA ILE A 513 18.09 -0.40 -20.83
C ILE A 513 19.36 -0.57 -21.66
N SER A 514 19.23 -0.84 -22.95
CA SER A 514 20.37 -1.03 -23.85
C SER A 514 21.24 0.22 -23.89
N ARG A 515 20.63 1.40 -24.14
CA ARG A 515 21.34 2.68 -24.14
C ARG A 515 21.94 3.05 -22.79
N PHE A 516 21.25 2.72 -21.69
CA PHE A 516 21.72 2.99 -20.33
C PHE A 516 22.96 2.16 -19.99
N ILE A 517 22.92 0.84 -20.26
CA ILE A 517 24.06 -0.06 -20.07
C ILE A 517 25.27 0.43 -20.85
N ASP A 518 25.05 0.84 -22.11
CA ASP A 518 26.09 1.35 -22.99
C ASP A 518 26.75 2.60 -22.43
N ALA A 519 25.96 3.58 -21.99
CA ALA A 519 26.48 4.81 -21.39
C ALA A 519 27.19 4.56 -20.05
N MET A 520 26.67 3.65 -19.23
CA MET A 520 27.22 3.37 -17.89
C MET A 520 28.62 2.73 -17.93
N GLN A 521 29.01 2.07 -19.03
CA GLN A 521 30.37 1.54 -19.20
C GLN A 521 31.46 2.61 -19.08
N THR A 522 31.14 3.87 -19.40
CA THR A 522 32.06 5.00 -19.25
C THR A 522 32.19 5.47 -17.81
N PHE A 523 31.16 5.22 -16.97
CA PHE A 523 31.08 5.74 -15.61
C PHE A 523 31.41 4.71 -14.52
N SER A 524 31.28 3.43 -14.81
CA SER A 524 31.58 2.35 -13.87
C SER A 524 32.74 1.50 -14.34
N ASN A 525 33.50 0.95 -13.38
CA ASN A 525 34.56 -0.01 -13.67
C ASN A 525 34.02 -1.43 -13.95
N SER A 526 32.70 -1.60 -14.13
CA SER A 526 32.10 -2.93 -14.34
C SER A 526 32.26 -3.41 -15.78
N SER A 527 33.44 -3.93 -16.11
CA SER A 527 33.74 -4.53 -17.43
C SER A 527 32.85 -5.74 -17.76
N HIS A 528 32.22 -6.35 -16.75
CA HIS A 528 31.43 -7.57 -16.89
C HIS A 528 29.92 -7.30 -17.12
N GLY A 529 29.46 -6.06 -16.90
CA GLY A 529 28.05 -5.66 -17.03
C GLY A 529 27.34 -5.42 -15.70
N TYR A 530 26.02 -5.37 -15.73
CA TYR A 530 25.18 -5.02 -14.58
C TYR A 530 24.15 -6.12 -14.30
N PRO A 531 23.87 -6.48 -13.03
CA PRO A 531 22.79 -7.41 -12.72
C PRO A 531 21.43 -6.89 -13.22
N LEU A 532 20.68 -7.75 -13.92
CA LEU A 532 19.30 -7.50 -14.32
C LEU A 532 18.37 -8.46 -13.60
N VAL A 533 17.49 -7.90 -12.77
CA VAL A 533 16.40 -8.62 -12.11
C VAL A 533 15.08 -8.20 -12.74
N THR A 534 14.21 -9.16 -13.03
CA THR A 534 12.83 -8.89 -13.45
C THR A 534 11.87 -9.21 -12.34
N PHE A 535 10.72 -8.53 -12.29
CA PHE A 535 9.67 -8.84 -11.32
C PHE A 535 8.27 -8.73 -11.93
N SER A 536 7.38 -9.58 -11.45
CA SER A 536 5.93 -9.46 -11.61
C SER A 536 5.24 -10.09 -10.41
N ASN A 537 4.65 -11.28 -10.55
CA ASN A 537 4.18 -12.08 -9.41
C ASN A 537 5.34 -12.67 -8.59
N GLN A 538 6.48 -12.87 -9.25
CA GLN A 538 7.72 -13.41 -8.71
C GLN A 538 8.89 -12.62 -9.28
N ALA A 539 10.04 -12.69 -8.62
CA ALA A 539 11.28 -12.08 -9.09
C ALA A 539 12.21 -13.14 -9.70
N ARG A 540 12.92 -12.78 -10.78
CA ARG A 540 13.92 -13.62 -11.44
C ARG A 540 15.19 -12.84 -11.69
N ASP A 541 16.31 -13.41 -11.28
CA ASP A 541 17.64 -12.92 -11.63
C ASP A 541 18.01 -13.47 -13.02
N LEU A 542 18.34 -12.56 -13.96
CA LEU A 542 18.78 -12.90 -15.32
C LEU A 542 20.30 -12.80 -15.49
N GLY A 543 21.04 -12.52 -14.41
CA GLY A 543 22.48 -12.38 -14.39
C GLY A 543 22.96 -11.03 -14.93
N LEU A 544 24.24 -10.99 -15.30
CA LEU A 544 24.91 -9.78 -15.79
C LEU A 544 24.53 -9.48 -17.24
N VAL A 545 24.06 -8.27 -17.49
CA VAL A 545 23.79 -7.73 -18.83
C VAL A 545 24.80 -6.67 -19.22
N ASN A 546 25.25 -6.74 -20.47
CA ASN A 546 26.10 -5.76 -21.13
C ASN A 546 25.63 -5.57 -22.59
N ARG A 547 26.30 -4.68 -23.33
CA ARG A 547 26.02 -4.39 -24.75
C ARG A 547 25.86 -5.64 -25.62
N TRP A 548 26.67 -6.66 -25.35
CA TRP A 548 26.73 -7.88 -26.16
C TRP A 548 25.69 -8.93 -25.76
N SER A 549 25.36 -9.01 -24.47
CA SER A 549 24.45 -10.04 -23.93
C SER A 549 23.00 -9.59 -23.87
N ILE A 550 22.69 -8.28 -23.87
CA ILE A 550 21.33 -7.78 -23.61
C ILE A 550 20.28 -8.36 -24.56
N ASN A 551 20.58 -8.53 -25.86
CA ASN A 551 19.64 -9.10 -26.82
C ASN A 551 19.35 -10.58 -26.54
N GLN A 552 20.36 -11.35 -26.15
CA GLN A 552 20.20 -12.76 -25.77
C GLN A 552 19.40 -12.88 -24.46
N THR A 553 19.75 -12.08 -23.46
CA THR A 553 19.05 -12.07 -22.17
C THR A 553 17.59 -11.63 -22.33
N TRP A 554 17.31 -10.65 -23.19
CA TRP A 554 15.95 -10.19 -23.47
C TRP A 554 15.05 -11.30 -24.02
N GLY A 555 15.59 -12.23 -24.80
CA GLY A 555 14.86 -13.41 -25.29
C GLY A 555 14.37 -14.35 -24.18
N ASN A 556 14.94 -14.26 -22.98
CA ASN A 556 14.56 -15.06 -21.81
C ASN A 556 13.55 -14.36 -20.89
N VAL A 557 13.20 -13.09 -21.18
CA VAL A 557 12.25 -12.31 -20.38
C VAL A 557 10.82 -12.78 -20.66
N GLN A 558 10.08 -13.09 -19.60
CA GLN A 558 8.68 -13.54 -19.69
C GLN A 558 7.76 -12.47 -19.11
N PHE A 559 6.91 -11.90 -19.96
CA PHE A 559 5.94 -10.88 -19.56
C PHE A 559 4.61 -11.52 -19.13
N GLY A 560 4.05 -11.04 -18.02
CA GLY A 560 2.78 -11.51 -17.46
C GLY A 560 2.71 -11.37 -15.94
N GLY A 561 1.51 -11.60 -15.40
CA GLY A 561 1.25 -11.44 -13.97
C GLY A 561 0.99 -9.99 -13.55
N ARG A 562 0.94 -9.76 -12.24
CA ARG A 562 0.68 -8.45 -11.62
C ARG A 562 2.00 -7.78 -11.25
N THR A 563 2.00 -6.47 -11.10
CA THR A 563 3.17 -5.71 -10.62
C THR A 563 3.30 -5.86 -9.09
N ARG A 564 4.22 -6.72 -8.62
CA ARG A 564 4.59 -6.83 -7.19
C ARG A 564 6.07 -6.45 -6.99
N LEU A 565 6.29 -5.16 -6.77
CA LEU A 565 7.60 -4.55 -6.62
C LEU A 565 8.40 -5.13 -5.45
N MET A 566 7.74 -5.42 -4.33
CA MET A 566 8.44 -5.94 -3.14
C MET A 566 9.12 -7.29 -3.37
N THR A 567 8.62 -8.11 -4.30
CA THR A 567 9.26 -9.37 -4.67
C THR A 567 10.59 -9.12 -5.38
N GLY A 568 10.61 -8.17 -6.33
CA GLY A 568 11.79 -7.72 -7.04
C GLY A 568 12.81 -7.05 -6.11
N TRP A 569 12.32 -6.15 -5.26
CA TRP A 569 13.14 -5.45 -4.28
C TRP A 569 13.82 -6.41 -3.30
N SER A 570 13.09 -7.39 -2.77
CA SER A 570 13.67 -8.42 -1.89
C SER A 570 14.76 -9.23 -2.57
N LYS A 571 14.60 -9.53 -3.87
CA LYS A 571 15.62 -10.23 -4.67
C LYS A 571 16.88 -9.36 -4.88
N ILE A 572 16.71 -8.07 -5.15
CA ILE A 572 17.81 -7.11 -5.25
C ILE A 572 18.60 -7.02 -3.93
N LYS A 573 17.90 -6.86 -2.79
CA LYS A 573 18.55 -6.88 -1.46
C LYS A 573 19.35 -8.17 -1.25
N GLN A 574 18.75 -9.31 -1.57
CA GLN A 574 19.42 -10.61 -1.45
C GLN A 574 20.72 -10.65 -2.27
N LEU A 575 20.70 -10.27 -3.55
CA LEU A 575 21.88 -10.33 -4.42
C LEU A 575 22.98 -9.38 -3.94
N HIS A 576 22.61 -8.16 -3.55
CA HIS A 576 23.53 -7.16 -3.04
C HIS A 576 24.24 -7.66 -1.77
N PHE A 577 23.50 -8.13 -0.78
CA PHE A 577 24.08 -8.59 0.48
C PHE A 577 24.76 -9.95 0.40
N GLN A 578 24.39 -10.82 -0.55
CA GLN A 578 25.17 -12.03 -0.82
C GLN A 578 26.57 -11.69 -1.30
N LYS A 579 26.69 -10.69 -2.17
CA LYS A 579 27.98 -10.21 -2.68
C LYS A 579 28.82 -9.50 -1.61
N HIS A 580 28.18 -8.73 -0.73
CA HIS A 580 28.86 -7.95 0.32
C HIS A 580 28.64 -8.53 1.73
N SER A 581 28.51 -9.86 1.82
CA SER A 581 28.20 -10.55 3.08
C SER A 581 29.30 -10.39 4.14
N GLU A 582 30.53 -10.07 3.73
CA GLU A 582 31.66 -9.82 4.64
C GLU A 582 31.50 -8.52 5.45
N THR A 583 30.77 -7.53 4.93
CA THR A 583 30.58 -6.22 5.59
C THR A 583 29.14 -6.01 6.08
N ALA A 584 28.22 -6.92 5.78
CA ALA A 584 26.82 -6.85 6.16
C ALA A 584 26.46 -7.91 7.22
N ASN A 585 25.48 -7.59 8.06
CA ASN A 585 25.03 -8.47 9.13
C ASN A 585 23.60 -8.94 8.88
N TYR A 586 23.34 -10.25 8.99
CA TYR A 586 21.98 -10.79 8.85
C TYR A 586 21.24 -10.80 10.20
N HIS A 587 20.13 -10.05 10.29
CA HIS A 587 19.20 -10.12 11.42
C HIS A 587 18.08 -11.13 11.16
N PRO A 588 17.77 -12.05 12.08
CA PRO A 588 16.79 -13.12 11.83
C PRO A 588 15.33 -12.65 11.72
N ILE A 589 14.98 -11.47 12.24
CA ILE A 589 13.62 -10.89 12.12
C ILE A 589 13.55 -9.87 10.98
N TYR A 590 14.59 -9.05 10.83
CA TYR A 590 14.58 -7.85 9.98
C TYR A 590 15.48 -7.99 8.73
N GLY A 591 16.12 -9.15 8.56
CA GLY A 591 16.97 -9.44 7.41
C GLY A 591 18.30 -8.71 7.45
N TRP A 592 18.90 -8.57 6.28
CA TRP A 592 20.22 -7.95 6.11
C TRP A 592 20.25 -6.48 6.54
N GLN A 593 21.28 -6.16 7.31
CA GLN A 593 21.64 -4.82 7.75
C GLN A 593 23.01 -4.48 7.14
N ALA A 594 23.09 -3.37 6.41
CA ALA A 594 24.35 -2.87 5.88
C ALA A 594 25.27 -2.43 7.02
N GLY A 595 26.54 -2.82 6.97
CA GLY A 595 27.56 -2.27 7.85
C GLY A 595 28.11 -0.95 7.32
N PRO A 596 28.97 -0.27 8.11
CA PRO A 596 29.57 1.01 7.71
C PRO A 596 30.43 0.95 6.44
N GLU A 597 30.97 -0.23 6.12
CA GLU A 597 31.82 -0.48 4.95
C GLU A 597 31.06 -1.13 3.79
N THR A 598 29.77 -1.44 3.96
CA THR A 598 28.97 -2.03 2.88
C THR A 598 28.78 -0.99 1.76
N PRO A 599 29.14 -1.32 0.51
CA PRO A 599 28.96 -0.38 -0.60
C PRO A 599 27.50 -0.01 -0.82
N SER A 600 27.24 1.21 -1.29
CA SER A 600 25.87 1.63 -1.59
C SER A 600 25.34 0.93 -2.84
N LEU A 601 24.05 0.59 -2.81
CA LEU A 601 23.31 0.12 -3.97
C LEU A 601 22.74 1.31 -4.74
N ARG A 602 22.96 1.35 -6.06
CA ARG A 602 22.27 2.26 -6.99
C ARG A 602 21.37 1.44 -7.90
N LEU A 603 20.07 1.53 -7.67
CA LEU A 603 19.05 0.77 -8.39
C LEU A 603 18.40 1.62 -9.48
N VAL A 604 18.38 1.13 -10.72
CA VAL A 604 17.46 1.63 -11.75
C VAL A 604 16.22 0.75 -11.76
N LEU A 605 15.07 1.32 -11.36
CA LEU A 605 13.78 0.63 -11.35
C LEU A 605 12.93 1.09 -12.54
N ILE A 606 12.46 0.18 -13.38
CA ILE A 606 11.63 0.51 -14.55
C ILE A 606 10.21 -0.06 -14.36
N LEU A 607 9.20 0.81 -14.46
CA LEU A 607 7.78 0.52 -14.20
C LEU A 607 6.89 1.21 -15.25
N ASP A 608 5.70 0.68 -15.52
CA ASP A 608 4.69 1.34 -16.36
C ASP A 608 3.40 1.76 -15.64
N GLY A 609 3.36 1.58 -14.32
CA GLY A 609 2.21 1.87 -13.48
C GLY A 609 2.51 1.75 -11.99
N GLU A 610 1.46 1.94 -11.19
CA GLU A 610 1.52 1.80 -9.74
C GLU A 610 1.57 0.31 -9.36
N ALA A 611 2.56 -0.07 -8.55
CA ALA A 611 2.66 -1.42 -8.00
C ALA A 611 1.69 -1.57 -6.81
N ASN A 612 1.10 -2.76 -6.66
CA ASN A 612 0.16 -3.04 -5.56
C ASN A 612 0.83 -3.01 -4.17
N ASP A 613 2.15 -3.07 -4.11
CA ASP A 613 2.95 -2.99 -2.89
C ASP A 613 3.96 -1.82 -2.92
N MET A 614 3.59 -0.73 -3.59
CA MET A 614 4.42 0.48 -3.66
C MET A 614 4.55 1.14 -2.28
N ASP A 615 3.49 1.15 -1.47
CA ASP A 615 3.51 1.71 -0.11
C ASP A 615 4.55 1.02 0.79
N GLU A 616 4.62 -0.32 0.73
CA GLU A 616 5.60 -1.11 1.47
C GLU A 616 7.02 -0.86 0.97
N PHE A 617 7.20 -0.70 -0.34
CA PHE A 617 8.49 -0.38 -0.94
C PHE A 617 8.98 1.00 -0.49
N GLU A 618 8.12 2.02 -0.56
CA GLU A 618 8.42 3.37 -0.10
C GLU A 618 8.75 3.38 1.41
N LEU A 619 7.95 2.68 2.21
CA LEU A 619 8.17 2.56 3.65
C LEU A 619 9.50 1.87 3.98
N ASP A 620 9.90 0.84 3.24
CA ASP A 620 11.19 0.18 3.43
C ASP A 620 12.33 1.12 3.05
N LEU A 621 12.26 1.78 1.87
CA LEU A 621 13.30 2.68 1.37
C LEU A 621 13.61 3.87 2.27
N LEU A 622 12.61 4.43 2.97
CA LEU A 622 12.83 5.55 3.89
C LEU A 622 13.84 5.20 5.00
N GLY A 623 13.95 3.91 5.36
CA GLY A 623 14.81 3.44 6.45
C GLY A 623 16.17 2.92 6.01
N LEU A 624 16.51 2.98 4.72
CA LEU A 624 17.71 2.36 4.18
C LEU A 624 18.75 3.43 3.81
N PRO A 625 19.86 3.51 4.56
CA PRO A 625 20.85 4.56 4.34
C PRO A 625 21.75 4.33 3.12
N TRP A 626 21.82 3.08 2.67
CA TRP A 626 22.77 2.56 1.70
C TRP A 626 22.18 2.37 0.30
N ALA A 627 20.89 2.69 0.10
CA ALA A 627 20.19 2.45 -1.17
C ALA A 627 19.77 3.76 -1.83
N TYR A 628 20.18 3.93 -3.08
CA TYR A 628 19.76 4.99 -3.98
C TYR A 628 18.94 4.38 -5.10
N VAL A 629 17.76 4.94 -5.37
CA VAL A 629 16.82 4.40 -6.35
C VAL A 629 16.46 5.48 -7.36
N THR A 630 16.68 5.19 -8.64
CA THR A 630 16.19 5.97 -9.77
C THR A 630 15.06 5.22 -10.45
N ILE A 631 13.84 5.73 -10.31
CA ILE A 631 12.62 5.13 -10.86
C ILE A 631 12.34 5.72 -12.25
N PHE A 632 12.31 4.90 -13.28
CA PHE A 632 11.79 5.27 -14.60
C PHE A 632 10.33 4.83 -14.71
N LEU A 633 9.43 5.80 -14.73
CA LEU A 633 8.00 5.58 -14.90
C LEU A 633 7.58 5.82 -16.36
N ILE A 634 7.18 4.76 -17.03
CA ILE A 634 6.65 4.77 -18.40
C ILE A 634 5.14 5.03 -18.36
N GLY A 635 4.66 5.93 -19.20
CA GLY A 635 3.27 6.37 -19.21
C GLY A 635 2.61 6.31 -20.57
N VAL A 636 1.31 6.08 -20.56
CA VAL A 636 0.47 6.34 -21.73
C VAL A 636 0.20 7.84 -21.81
N GLU A 637 0.39 8.44 -22.98
CA GLU A 637 0.13 9.87 -23.21
C GLU A 637 -1.26 10.29 -22.73
N GLY A 638 -1.30 11.35 -21.91
CA GLY A 638 -2.56 11.93 -21.45
C GLY A 638 -3.30 11.06 -20.43
N SER A 639 -2.64 10.11 -19.77
CA SER A 639 -3.22 9.29 -18.71
C SER A 639 -3.19 10.00 -17.36
N LEU A 640 -4.34 10.35 -16.81
CA LEU A 640 -4.42 10.94 -15.46
C LEU A 640 -3.88 10.00 -14.38
N SER A 641 -4.03 8.69 -14.54
CA SER A 641 -3.50 7.71 -13.58
C SER A 641 -1.97 7.74 -13.52
N HIS A 642 -1.32 7.88 -14.68
CA HIS A 642 0.14 8.01 -14.75
C HIS A 642 0.61 9.28 -14.05
N HIS A 643 0.01 10.44 -14.36
CA HIS A 643 0.36 11.72 -13.72
C HIS A 643 0.03 11.76 -12.21
N ARG A 644 -1.02 11.05 -11.77
CA ARG A 644 -1.34 10.85 -10.35
C ARG A 644 -0.21 10.10 -9.65
N HIS A 645 0.26 9.00 -10.25
CA HIS A 645 1.36 8.22 -9.71
C HIS A 645 2.69 8.99 -9.75
N ALA A 646 2.97 9.73 -10.82
CA ALA A 646 4.13 10.61 -10.89
C ALA A 646 4.14 11.69 -9.81
N ASN A 647 2.99 12.31 -9.51
CA ASN A 647 2.87 13.26 -8.40
C ASN A 647 3.13 12.62 -7.03
N ARG A 648 2.81 11.33 -6.87
CA ARG A 648 3.15 10.57 -5.66
C ARG A 648 4.67 10.38 -5.56
N LEU A 649 5.31 9.86 -6.60
CA LEU A 649 6.77 9.67 -6.66
C LEU A 649 7.53 10.99 -6.47
N GLN A 650 7.03 12.10 -7.01
CA GLN A 650 7.57 13.44 -6.80
C GLN A 650 7.63 13.81 -5.32
N ARG A 651 6.52 13.68 -4.58
CA ARG A 651 6.49 13.98 -3.14
C ARG A 651 7.49 13.15 -2.36
N ILE A 652 7.65 11.87 -2.72
CA ILE A 652 8.59 10.98 -2.03
C ILE A 652 10.04 11.38 -2.33
N SER A 653 10.36 11.73 -3.59
CA SER A 653 11.69 12.21 -3.96
C SER A 653 12.06 13.52 -3.28
N GLU A 654 11.08 14.38 -2.98
CA GLU A 654 11.28 15.62 -2.23
C GLU A 654 11.59 15.36 -0.74
N ILE A 655 11.06 14.26 -0.19
CA ILE A 655 11.22 13.87 1.21
C ILE A 655 12.46 13.00 1.44
N ASN A 656 12.83 12.19 0.45
CA ASN A 656 14.00 11.32 0.50
C ASN A 656 14.87 11.56 -0.74
N PRO A 657 15.98 12.31 -0.61
CA PRO A 657 16.83 12.67 -1.76
C PRO A 657 17.53 11.47 -2.41
N ARG A 658 17.52 10.30 -1.75
CA ARG A 658 18.05 9.06 -2.33
C ARG A 658 17.11 8.42 -3.35
N ILE A 659 15.86 8.86 -3.37
CA ILE A 659 14.85 8.45 -4.35
C ILE A 659 14.75 9.55 -5.38
N SER A 660 14.93 9.17 -6.64
CA SER A 660 14.78 10.04 -7.79
C SER A 660 13.88 9.35 -8.79
N PHE A 661 13.19 10.11 -9.64
CA PHE A 661 12.40 9.49 -10.70
C PHE A 661 12.43 10.31 -11.99
N VAL A 662 12.33 9.60 -13.10
CA VAL A 662 12.11 10.12 -14.45
C VAL A 662 10.74 9.64 -14.87
N GLU A 663 9.88 10.56 -15.27
CA GLU A 663 8.64 10.20 -15.95
C GLU A 663 8.81 10.45 -17.45
N ALA A 664 8.23 9.56 -18.25
CA ALA A 664 8.04 9.81 -19.66
C ALA A 664 6.73 9.19 -20.11
N GLN A 665 6.01 9.89 -20.99
CA GLN A 665 4.73 9.42 -21.52
C GLN A 665 4.71 9.43 -23.05
N GLY A 666 3.98 8.49 -23.63
CA GLY A 666 3.61 8.59 -25.04
C GLY A 666 4.65 8.07 -26.04
N ASN A 667 4.77 8.77 -27.17
CA ASN A 667 5.86 8.56 -28.11
C ASN A 667 7.10 9.29 -27.56
N ILE A 668 7.98 8.51 -26.91
CA ILE A 668 9.05 9.01 -26.06
C ILE A 668 10.36 9.11 -26.84
N SER A 669 11.08 10.21 -26.65
CA SER A 669 12.47 10.31 -27.11
C SER A 669 13.39 9.57 -26.13
N GLU A 670 14.07 8.54 -26.62
CA GLU A 670 14.91 7.70 -25.77
C GLU A 670 16.17 8.41 -25.30
N ARG A 671 16.72 9.30 -26.14
CA ARG A 671 17.84 10.17 -25.75
C ARG A 671 17.46 11.09 -24.60
N PHE A 672 16.26 11.67 -24.62
CA PHE A 672 15.77 12.50 -23.51
C PHE A 672 15.70 11.71 -22.20
N VAL A 673 15.10 10.52 -22.25
CA VAL A 673 14.98 9.64 -21.07
C VAL A 673 16.36 9.21 -20.57
N LEU A 674 17.24 8.76 -21.46
CA LEU A 674 18.60 8.36 -21.10
C LEU A 674 19.33 9.49 -20.37
N HIS A 675 19.21 10.72 -20.89
CA HIS A 675 19.84 11.87 -20.29
C HIS A 675 19.35 12.12 -18.86
N GLU A 676 18.03 12.15 -18.66
CA GLU A 676 17.42 12.39 -17.37
C GLU A 676 17.67 11.25 -16.37
N LEU A 677 17.78 10.00 -16.86
CA LEU A 677 18.14 8.84 -16.05
C LEU A 677 19.59 8.90 -15.58
N LEU A 678 20.54 9.18 -16.48
CA LEU A 678 21.96 9.27 -16.13
C LEU A 678 22.20 10.38 -15.11
N LYS A 679 21.56 11.55 -15.26
CA LYS A 679 21.68 12.65 -14.29
C LYS A 679 21.28 12.23 -12.88
N ARG A 680 20.13 11.57 -12.75
CA ARG A 680 19.57 11.12 -11.48
C ARG A 680 20.34 9.96 -10.87
N HIS A 681 20.70 8.97 -11.69
CA HIS A 681 21.44 7.79 -11.25
C HIS A 681 22.85 8.14 -10.78
N LEU A 682 23.55 9.03 -11.49
CA LEU A 682 24.90 9.48 -11.15
C LEU A 682 24.91 10.60 -10.10
N GLY A 683 23.80 11.30 -9.91
CA GLY A 683 23.66 12.42 -8.97
C GLY A 683 24.31 13.73 -9.42
N ARG A 684 24.69 13.86 -10.70
CA ARG A 684 25.30 15.06 -11.27
C ARG A 684 24.63 15.48 -12.57
N ASP A 685 24.77 16.76 -12.92
CA ASP A 685 24.33 17.22 -14.23
C ASP A 685 25.27 16.70 -15.33
N ILE A 686 24.69 16.46 -16.50
CA ILE A 686 25.39 15.97 -17.70
C ILE A 686 25.09 16.97 -18.81
N PRO A 687 26.09 17.56 -19.46
CA PRO A 687 25.86 18.42 -20.60
C PRO A 687 25.50 17.60 -21.84
N MET A 688 24.72 18.19 -22.75
CA MET A 688 24.32 17.53 -24.00
C MET A 688 25.51 17.13 -24.89
N SER A 689 26.66 17.78 -24.78
CA SER A 689 27.88 17.38 -25.49
C SER A 689 28.39 16.04 -24.99
N GLU A 690 28.52 15.88 -23.67
CA GLU A 690 28.96 14.63 -23.04
C GLU A 690 28.01 13.48 -23.39
N LEU A 691 26.69 13.71 -23.37
CA LEU A 691 25.72 12.70 -23.78
C LEU A 691 25.93 12.24 -25.23
N ARG A 692 26.22 13.17 -26.15
CA ARG A 692 26.48 12.82 -27.55
C ARG A 692 27.77 12.03 -27.72
N ASP A 693 28.80 12.35 -26.94
CA ASP A 693 30.07 11.62 -26.96
C ASP A 693 29.87 10.16 -26.48
N LEU A 694 29.01 9.94 -25.48
CA LEU A 694 28.61 8.59 -25.03
C LEU A 694 27.86 7.80 -26.12
N GLU A 695 27.01 8.46 -26.90
CA GLU A 695 26.33 7.83 -28.03
C GLU A 695 27.28 7.55 -29.22
N GLN A 696 28.25 8.43 -29.49
CA GLN A 696 29.20 8.28 -30.60
C GLN A 696 30.27 7.23 -30.32
N SER A 697 30.83 7.19 -29.11
CA SER A 697 31.70 6.09 -28.66
C SER A 697 31.01 4.73 -28.70
N THR A 698 29.67 4.71 -28.77
CA THR A 698 28.86 3.52 -28.96
C THR A 698 28.71 3.13 -30.45
N ALA A 699 28.72 4.11 -31.36
CA ALA A 699 28.61 3.92 -32.81
C ALA A 699 29.95 3.61 -33.50
N GLU A 700 31.08 4.09 -32.96
CA GLU A 700 32.43 3.95 -33.53
C GLU A 700 33.20 2.77 -32.91
N LEU A 701 32.78 1.52 -33.13
CA LEU A 701 33.60 0.34 -32.82
C LEU A 701 33.52 -0.73 -33.93
N PRO A 702 34.55 -1.58 -34.07
CA PRO A 702 35.00 -2.08 -35.36
C PRO A 702 34.23 -3.32 -35.82
N SER A 703 34.34 -3.63 -37.11
CA SER A 703 33.65 -4.76 -37.74
C SER A 703 33.86 -6.08 -36.99
N PRO A 704 32.91 -7.05 -37.08
CA PRO A 704 33.04 -8.37 -36.44
C PRO A 704 34.34 -9.13 -36.75
N GLN A 705 35.06 -8.72 -37.81
CA GLN A 705 36.36 -9.27 -38.20
C GLN A 705 37.52 -8.78 -37.32
N GLN A 706 37.46 -7.55 -36.80
CA GLN A 706 38.48 -6.99 -35.91
C GLN A 706 38.36 -7.53 -34.48
N ILE A 707 37.14 -7.85 -34.03
CA ILE A 707 36.86 -8.51 -32.73
C ILE A 707 37.47 -9.93 -32.68
N ARG A 708 37.72 -10.55 -33.84
CA ARG A 708 38.36 -11.87 -33.92
C ARG A 708 39.89 -11.82 -33.71
N GLN A 709 40.50 -10.63 -33.85
CA GLN A 709 41.95 -10.43 -33.71
C GLN A 709 42.35 -9.99 -32.29
N GLU A 710 41.44 -9.46 -31.48
CA GLU A 710 41.69 -9.08 -30.08
C GLU A 710 41.31 -10.17 -29.05
N ARG A 711 41.24 -11.45 -29.45
CA ARG A 711 41.37 -12.52 -28.47
C ARG A 711 42.82 -12.56 -28.01
N PRO A 712 43.14 -12.48 -26.71
CA PRO A 712 44.48 -12.80 -26.28
C PRO A 712 44.78 -14.26 -26.69
N PRO A 713 45.99 -14.56 -27.18
CA PRO A 713 46.37 -15.94 -27.43
C PRO A 713 46.26 -16.70 -26.12
N SER A 714 45.79 -17.95 -26.21
CA SER A 714 45.71 -18.88 -25.09
C SER A 714 47.12 -19.21 -24.62
N ASP A 715 47.71 -18.32 -23.82
CA ASP A 715 48.94 -18.60 -23.10
C ASP A 715 48.60 -19.31 -21.81
N VAL A 716 49.22 -20.47 -21.70
CA VAL A 716 49.23 -21.39 -20.57
C VAL A 716 49.72 -20.64 -19.33
N VAL A 717 48.79 -20.18 -18.48
CA VAL A 717 49.13 -19.80 -17.11
C VAL A 717 49.32 -21.09 -16.33
N GLN A 718 50.58 -21.38 -15.98
CA GLN A 718 50.91 -22.33 -14.93
C GLN A 718 50.20 -21.89 -13.65
N VAL A 719 49.22 -22.68 -13.23
CA VAL A 719 48.59 -22.56 -11.93
C VAL A 719 49.62 -22.95 -10.87
N GLU A 720 50.09 -21.97 -10.10
CA GLU A 720 50.76 -22.22 -8.84
C GLU A 720 49.69 -22.77 -7.88
N GLN A 721 49.72 -24.09 -7.68
CA GLN A 721 48.79 -24.83 -6.84
C GLN A 721 49.04 -24.48 -5.37
N ALA A 722 48.13 -23.73 -4.76
CA ALA A 722 47.86 -23.88 -3.34
C ALA A 722 47.02 -25.17 -3.16
N PRO A 723 47.38 -26.08 -2.23
CA PRO A 723 46.65 -27.33 -2.08
C PRO A 723 45.30 -27.05 -1.40
N VAL A 724 44.24 -27.10 -2.19
CA VAL A 724 42.89 -27.33 -1.68
C VAL A 724 42.76 -28.84 -1.52
N GLU A 725 42.79 -29.33 -0.28
CA GLU A 725 42.43 -30.71 0.02
C GLU A 725 40.98 -30.95 -0.40
N LEU A 726 40.82 -31.77 -1.44
CA LEU A 726 39.51 -32.30 -1.81
C LEU A 726 39.09 -33.32 -0.75
N PRO A 727 37.80 -33.34 -0.34
CA PRO A 727 37.31 -34.31 0.62
C PRO A 727 37.52 -35.73 0.11
N SER A 728 37.81 -36.62 1.05
CA SER A 728 38.12 -38.02 0.78
C SER A 728 36.94 -38.74 0.08
N LEU A 729 37.26 -39.83 -0.62
CA LEU A 729 36.27 -40.67 -1.29
C LEU A 729 35.23 -41.25 -0.30
N GLU A 730 35.60 -41.35 0.99
CA GLU A 730 34.71 -41.75 2.09
C GLU A 730 33.77 -40.62 2.53
N GLU A 731 34.22 -39.37 2.57
CA GLU A 731 33.36 -38.21 2.84
C GLU A 731 32.34 -37.98 1.71
N THR A 732 32.74 -38.23 0.47
CA THR A 732 31.85 -38.17 -0.70
C THR A 732 30.81 -39.29 -0.67
N ARG A 733 31.17 -40.50 -0.18
CA ARG A 733 30.21 -41.59 0.05
C ARG A 733 29.25 -41.29 1.20
N HIS A 734 29.72 -40.69 2.30
CA HIS A 734 28.86 -40.28 3.41
C HIS A 734 27.85 -39.20 3.01
N TRP A 735 28.23 -38.28 2.12
CA TRP A 735 27.32 -37.28 1.56
C TRP A 735 26.26 -37.92 0.64
N GLN A 736 26.63 -38.88 -0.21
CA GLN A 736 25.69 -39.59 -1.10
C GLN A 736 24.73 -40.52 -0.35
N VAL A 737 25.18 -41.19 0.73
CA VAL A 737 24.31 -42.03 1.57
C VAL A 737 23.29 -41.19 2.35
N ARG A 738 23.61 -39.95 2.74
CA ARG A 738 22.66 -39.02 3.37
C ARG A 738 21.57 -38.50 2.42
N GLN A 739 21.86 -38.38 1.13
CA GLN A 739 20.88 -37.97 0.12
C GLN A 739 19.88 -39.09 -0.26
N GLN A 740 20.26 -40.36 -0.07
CA GLN A 740 19.41 -41.51 -0.48
C GLN A 740 18.53 -42.09 0.64
N HIS A 741 18.68 -41.67 1.90
CA HIS A 741 17.87 -42.18 3.04
C HIS A 741 16.77 -41.24 3.53
N GLY A 742 16.40 -40.21 2.76
CA GLY A 742 15.25 -39.34 3.04
C GLY A 742 13.88 -39.85 2.54
N SER A 743 13.80 -41.02 1.88
CA SER A 743 12.59 -41.45 1.16
C SER A 743 11.98 -42.79 1.60
N ALA A 744 12.47 -43.46 2.65
CA ALA A 744 11.98 -44.81 2.97
C ALA A 744 12.07 -45.21 4.45
N THR A 745 11.73 -44.35 5.41
CA THR A 745 11.44 -44.80 6.79
C THR A 745 10.48 -43.85 7.52
N GLN A 746 9.21 -43.82 7.13
CA GLN A 746 8.12 -43.25 7.95
C GLN A 746 6.72 -43.72 7.49
N LEU A 747 6.60 -45.00 7.14
CA LEU A 747 5.32 -45.61 6.73
C LEU A 747 5.07 -47.00 7.36
N LEU A 748 5.64 -47.26 8.54
CA LEU A 748 5.37 -48.45 9.34
C LEU A 748 5.79 -48.19 10.80
N GLU A 749 4.96 -47.45 11.54
CA GLU A 749 4.82 -47.52 13.01
C GLU A 749 3.87 -46.40 13.44
N LEU A 750 2.58 -46.71 13.44
CA LEU A 750 1.49 -46.16 14.26
C LEU A 750 0.17 -46.78 13.74
N ARG A 751 0.09 -48.11 13.91
CA ARG A 751 -1.12 -48.90 13.77
C ARG A 751 -1.11 -49.95 14.88
N ALA A 752 -1.48 -49.53 16.08
CA ALA A 752 -2.03 -50.36 17.15
C ALA A 752 -2.49 -49.43 18.28
N ASP A 753 -3.61 -49.80 18.90
CA ASP A 753 -4.16 -49.29 20.16
C ASP A 753 -4.90 -47.95 20.12
N ARG A 754 -6.21 -48.06 19.82
CA ARG A 754 -7.27 -47.53 20.69
C ARG A 754 -8.61 -48.18 20.35
N ASP A 755 -9.04 -49.08 21.22
CA ASP A 755 -10.38 -49.65 21.25
C ASP A 755 -11.44 -48.58 21.60
N PRO A 756 -12.69 -48.78 21.17
CA PRO A 756 -13.75 -47.78 21.20
C PRO A 756 -14.50 -47.76 22.54
N ILE A 757 -14.75 -46.57 23.08
CA ILE A 757 -15.71 -46.37 24.17
C ILE A 757 -17.07 -46.05 23.54
N GLU A 758 -18.04 -46.89 23.89
CA GLU A 758 -19.44 -46.86 23.50
C GLU A 758 -20.14 -45.54 23.89
N LEU A 759 -20.90 -44.99 22.96
CA LEU A 759 -21.94 -43.99 23.22
C LEU A 759 -23.29 -44.72 23.26
N PRO A 760 -24.12 -44.57 24.30
CA PRO A 760 -25.50 -45.01 24.24
C PRO A 760 -26.35 -43.96 23.50
N ALA A 761 -27.18 -44.47 22.60
CA ALA A 761 -28.13 -43.73 21.80
C ALA A 761 -29.42 -43.41 22.56
N THR A 762 -30.07 -42.33 22.08
CA THR A 762 -31.50 -42.03 22.07
C THR A 762 -32.26 -41.86 23.38
N GLU A 763 -32.81 -40.66 23.57
CA GLU A 763 -34.23 -40.52 23.92
C GLU A 763 -34.82 -39.21 23.35
N THR A 764 -35.72 -39.41 22.39
CA THR A 764 -36.70 -38.44 21.90
C THR A 764 -37.82 -38.24 22.93
N LEU A 765 -38.02 -37.01 23.40
CA LEU A 765 -39.31 -36.60 23.98
C LEU A 765 -39.69 -35.16 23.58
N SER A 766 -40.76 -35.10 22.78
CA SER A 766 -41.65 -33.96 22.59
C SER A 766 -42.29 -33.51 23.91
N ILE A 767 -42.41 -32.20 24.17
CA ILE A 767 -43.52 -31.57 24.91
C ILE A 767 -43.66 -30.10 24.46
N SER A 768 -44.92 -29.71 24.28
CA SER A 768 -45.50 -28.46 23.77
C SER A 768 -45.40 -27.25 24.75
N PRO A 769 -45.85 -26.04 24.34
CA PRO A 769 -45.46 -24.78 24.97
C PRO A 769 -46.35 -24.44 26.18
N THR A 770 -45.73 -23.96 27.26
CA THR A 770 -46.46 -23.35 28.37
C THR A 770 -46.14 -21.86 28.46
N SER A 771 -47.20 -21.09 28.21
CA SER A 771 -47.34 -19.68 28.52
C SER A 771 -47.06 -19.38 29.99
N ARG A 772 -46.19 -18.41 30.28
CA ARG A 772 -46.25 -17.64 31.53
C ARG A 772 -45.62 -16.24 31.39
N ARG A 773 -46.53 -15.29 31.23
CA ARG A 773 -46.65 -13.99 31.93
C ARG A 773 -45.40 -13.11 32.07
N TYR A 774 -45.46 -12.03 31.30
CA TYR A 774 -44.90 -10.71 31.53
C TYR A 774 -44.95 -10.24 33.00
N SER A 775 -43.87 -9.56 33.42
CA SER A 775 -43.94 -8.39 34.29
C SER A 775 -42.90 -7.36 33.85
N PRO A 776 -43.19 -6.06 34.00
CA PRO A 776 -42.59 -5.00 33.19
C PRO A 776 -41.35 -4.40 33.84
N PHE A 777 -40.32 -4.14 33.03
CA PHE A 777 -39.20 -3.26 33.41
C PHE A 777 -39.59 -1.78 33.25
N PRO A 778 -39.00 -0.87 34.05
CA PRO A 778 -39.48 0.50 34.26
C PRO A 778 -39.18 1.42 33.06
N PRO A 779 -39.88 2.58 32.96
CA PRO A 779 -39.69 3.53 31.87
C PRO A 779 -38.31 4.21 31.95
N PRO A 780 -37.73 4.63 30.81
CA PRO A 780 -36.50 5.41 30.80
C PRO A 780 -36.76 6.84 31.31
N ASP A 781 -35.87 7.30 32.19
CA ASP A 781 -35.84 8.64 32.75
C ASP A 781 -35.65 9.75 31.70
N ARG A 782 -36.10 10.94 32.12
CA ARG A 782 -36.24 12.24 31.45
C ARG A 782 -35.11 12.71 30.49
N PRO A 783 -35.47 13.61 29.54
CA PRO A 783 -34.50 14.30 28.68
C PRO A 783 -33.60 15.26 29.46
N LEU A 784 -32.33 15.32 29.03
CA LEU A 784 -31.34 16.30 29.51
C LEU A 784 -31.79 17.74 29.17
N PRO A 785 -31.45 18.73 30.02
CA PRO A 785 -31.72 20.14 29.72
C PRO A 785 -30.89 20.63 28.52
N PRO A 786 -31.37 21.64 27.77
CA PRO A 786 -30.63 22.18 26.63
C PRO A 786 -29.33 22.85 27.09
N LEU A 787 -28.25 22.61 26.33
CA LEU A 787 -26.98 23.30 26.48
C LEU A 787 -27.14 24.81 26.23
N PRO A 788 -26.41 25.68 26.95
CA PRO A 788 -26.47 27.12 26.75
C PRO A 788 -25.90 27.50 25.37
N SER A 789 -26.62 28.38 24.70
CA SER A 789 -26.27 28.96 23.40
C SER A 789 -24.91 29.68 23.47
N ILE A 790 -23.94 29.19 22.71
CA ILE A 790 -22.65 29.88 22.49
C ILE A 790 -22.90 31.00 21.47
N PRO A 791 -22.52 32.27 21.74
CA PRO A 791 -22.66 33.35 20.78
C PRO A 791 -21.68 33.15 19.60
N PRO A 792 -22.04 33.61 18.38
CA PRO A 792 -21.21 33.41 17.21
C PRO A 792 -19.86 34.13 17.35
N LEU A 793 -18.78 33.37 17.15
CA LEU A 793 -17.42 33.88 16.99
C LEU A 793 -17.40 34.89 15.84
N GLN A 794 -17.11 36.15 16.17
CA GLN A 794 -16.79 37.19 15.20
C GLN A 794 -15.59 36.76 14.36
N ARG A 795 -15.75 36.81 13.03
CA ARG A 795 -14.63 36.64 12.10
C ARG A 795 -13.51 37.64 12.41
N PRO A 796 -12.24 37.23 12.42
CA PRO A 796 -11.14 38.19 12.48
C PRO A 796 -11.15 39.08 11.24
N ARG A 797 -11.05 40.39 11.46
CA ARG A 797 -10.81 41.38 10.40
C ARG A 797 -9.48 41.05 9.70
N PRO A 798 -9.41 41.13 8.35
CA PRO A 798 -8.13 41.03 7.66
C PRO A 798 -7.27 42.24 8.00
N LEU A 799 -6.01 41.97 8.35
CA LEU A 799 -4.95 42.96 8.50
C LEU A 799 -4.68 43.61 7.13
N HIS A 800 -4.64 44.94 7.13
CA HIS A 800 -4.16 45.76 6.01
C HIS A 800 -2.73 45.36 5.63
N PRO A 801 -2.41 45.22 4.33
CA PRO A 801 -1.02 45.25 3.88
C PRO A 801 -0.50 46.69 3.89
N GLU A 802 0.74 46.83 4.35
CA GLU A 802 1.53 48.05 4.30
C GLU A 802 1.64 48.59 2.87
N ARG A 803 1.60 49.93 2.78
CA ARG A 803 1.85 50.70 1.57
C ARG A 803 3.34 50.61 1.19
N SER A 804 3.60 50.40 -0.10
CA SER A 804 4.80 50.86 -0.79
C SER A 804 4.44 51.25 -2.23
N PRO A 805 5.20 52.16 -2.87
CA PRO A 805 4.65 53.22 -3.70
C PRO A 805 4.38 52.86 -5.16
N GLN A 806 3.43 53.60 -5.71
CA GLN A 806 2.91 53.57 -7.08
C GLN A 806 3.99 53.81 -8.14
N GLY A 807 4.05 52.93 -9.14
CA GLY A 807 4.47 53.26 -10.50
C GLY A 807 3.23 53.44 -11.40
N PRO A 808 3.26 54.31 -12.43
CA PRO A 808 2.08 54.65 -13.21
C PRO A 808 1.67 53.53 -14.19
N PRO A 809 0.36 53.32 -14.44
CA PRO A 809 -0.11 52.35 -15.43
C PRO A 809 -0.08 52.93 -16.85
N PRO A 810 0.14 52.10 -17.89
CA PRO A 810 -0.06 52.50 -19.28
C PRO A 810 -1.56 52.55 -19.66
N PRO A 811 -1.94 53.32 -20.69
CA PRO A 811 -3.33 53.68 -20.95
C PRO A 811 -4.12 52.58 -21.68
N TYR A 812 -5.41 52.56 -21.36
CA TYR A 812 -6.49 51.85 -22.03
C TYR A 812 -6.58 52.13 -23.54
N PHE A 813 -6.97 51.11 -24.31
CA PHE A 813 -7.85 51.28 -25.46
C PHE A 813 -9.15 50.52 -25.20
N GLU A 814 -10.24 51.27 -25.08
CA GLU A 814 -11.61 50.80 -25.15
C GLU A 814 -12.00 50.50 -26.59
N ASN A 815 -12.74 49.39 -26.74
CA ASN A 815 -13.96 49.17 -27.52
C ASN A 815 -14.09 49.75 -28.94
N ILE A 816 -14.60 48.91 -29.86
CA ILE A 816 -15.88 49.16 -30.56
C ILE A 816 -16.41 47.87 -31.21
N ARG A 817 -17.65 47.55 -30.81
CA ARG A 817 -18.74 46.76 -31.42
C ARG A 817 -18.69 45.24 -31.49
#